data_AF-A0A3M6XU54-F1
#
_entry.id   AF-A0A3M6XU54-F1
#
_cell.length_a   1.000
_cell.length_b   1.000
_cell.length_c   1.000
_cell.angle_alpha   90.00
_cell.angle_beta   90.00
_cell.angle_gamma   90.00
#
_symmetry.space_group_name_H-M   'P 1'
#
loop_
_entity.id
_entity.type
_entity.pdbx_description
1 polymer ?
#
loop_
_entity_poly.entity_id
_entity_poly.type
_entity_poly.pdbx_seq_one_letter_code
_entity_poly.pdbx_strand_id
1 'polypeptide(L)'
;MSDTPSPGDDHVYAPPAHLAARFYRNRAGLRRKSSATSSRRNSLSSAQSHTSSRRSASIAGCQSHYVAQHLRRASIIESRKARLADRAAHAEQVRLRAALAKATPRGSDSKSEERALAAQIAKEKYLAKVAAACAEEVARAKRIAEEVKERKLAEETRQRLEMEERHAEAEKRRQEYQRNLQARRARRAESADNPKKLAVVDEISDDVFSEEAVLDDEDPEPVLPPTKQPLDDETAAYRIQRAWRLSRRRGVVSAFTKLDLNTSRETTFDDMTTLLADSNVVAAATGLLTQLGLQTPHDENAALNTRTFLSAFLMVAHPAAVLTNVNGAQEQDVLSKATDLLANFENTLSRLADWNSWSPSATQLETLSQSYSSYTSAFAAWRLQDSSVLIEGMVASFVELDAIWQTVKDDSRGEVASDYAQGIRDNQVMLLSRIRKLAGADRADVLIKKAIRESRKRKPKRRNAAEVRPRGVEPSQHEPESGATGGAADVAVELNDSGDAHAERHAENTSDVTKKLFTPMPSNRILTHELAIDKDYRLADSTETAALREDLYRSICSAMRQGFEDGSGGLWTLSAAENVREKLLRMLKPGNSMHTLISETLDLENISRQCQAGIFSYQGFFEFMANVLPKLCAPFRDQDIAALATELQQTGSDLGEAEQIDAMINKLFKVLRAVDLLSLDYTNFMIMNAAPMLIKEAAGYERRAFEQDLRNGKIDLSNTRRWWKTSLDQLNAEADRRDPEGLRLDRPKSNKVYAHGLVSLALDQTPQTLLEDHQWPETLHLDVERFSALKQQAVRATVIGAILLTAKNLLKRDVRAQWKQQAGRMWALLCQEPFVSDSNNSNDTVGADPTPSTADKAFAILETANNMPPATKLQVQNTISRFFAQAASASSSPPSSSNNIPSNGTPTPRFTDPVLKVLFHRLRTHLLSRLSATTSAERVRAASSANENLTSIGLGELSQHVAAMVDVLERVRRVDWEAHGFVYEGLVGEEMGREG
;
A
#
# COMPACT_ATOMS: atom_id res chain seq x y z
N MET A 1 -19.37 -17.57 -54.88
CA MET A 1 -18.64 -17.55 -56.15
C MET A 1 -17.16 -17.60 -55.77
N SER A 2 -16.54 -18.78 -55.67
CA SER A 2 -16.05 -19.64 -56.78
C SER A 2 -14.77 -19.02 -57.41
N ASP A 3 -13.59 -19.65 -57.47
CA ASP A 3 -13.20 -21.05 -57.23
C ASP A 3 -11.74 -21.22 -56.71
N THR A 4 -11.37 -22.45 -56.37
CA THR A 4 -10.01 -23.00 -56.11
C THR A 4 -9.36 -23.47 -57.46
N PRO A 5 -8.30 -24.33 -57.59
CA PRO A 5 -7.37 -24.97 -56.61
C PRO A 5 -5.86 -25.16 -57.02
N SER A 6 -5.01 -25.51 -56.03
CA SER A 6 -3.76 -26.37 -56.05
C SER A 6 -2.56 -26.07 -56.99
N PRO A 7 -1.35 -26.66 -56.78
CA PRO A 7 -0.74 -27.37 -55.62
C PRO A 7 0.48 -26.56 -55.04
N GLY A 8 1.40 -27.03 -54.17
CA GLY A 8 1.56 -28.29 -53.41
C GLY A 8 2.92 -29.01 -53.65
N ASP A 9 3.83 -29.06 -52.66
CA ASP A 9 5.11 -29.83 -52.67
C ASP A 9 5.65 -30.12 -51.24
N ASP A 10 6.48 -31.16 -51.05
CA ASP A 10 6.80 -31.76 -49.74
C ASP A 10 7.83 -30.98 -48.88
N HIS A 11 7.52 -30.75 -47.59
CA HIS A 11 8.46 -30.23 -46.59
C HIS A 11 8.83 -31.25 -45.52
N VAL A 12 10.10 -31.67 -45.51
CA VAL A 12 10.72 -32.47 -44.44
C VAL A 12 10.82 -31.63 -43.16
N TYR A 13 10.02 -31.98 -42.15
CA TYR A 13 10.05 -31.30 -40.84
C TYR A 13 11.33 -31.62 -40.05
N ALA A 14 12.23 -30.66 -39.97
CA ALA A 14 13.31 -30.66 -38.96
C ALA A 14 12.76 -30.13 -37.61
N PRO A 15 13.04 -30.81 -36.47
CA PRO A 15 12.46 -30.42 -35.18
C PRO A 15 13.05 -29.11 -34.62
N PRO A 16 12.27 -28.33 -33.83
CA PRO A 16 12.68 -27.02 -33.33
C PRO A 16 13.97 -27.01 -32.49
N ALA A 17 14.74 -25.93 -32.59
CA ALA A 17 16.09 -25.79 -32.04
C ALA A 17 16.25 -26.06 -30.53
N HIS A 18 15.18 -25.93 -29.73
CA HIS A 18 15.24 -26.22 -28.29
C HIS A 18 15.30 -27.73 -27.96
N LEU A 19 14.87 -28.60 -28.88
CA LEU A 19 14.98 -30.07 -28.73
C LEU A 19 16.35 -30.58 -29.15
N ALA A 20 16.98 -29.99 -30.17
CA ALA A 20 18.33 -30.32 -30.61
C ALA A 20 19.39 -30.09 -29.51
N ALA A 21 19.19 -29.07 -28.67
CA ALA A 21 20.08 -28.72 -27.56
C ALA A 21 20.13 -29.77 -26.42
N ARG A 22 19.19 -30.73 -26.37
CA ARG A 22 19.19 -31.81 -25.37
C ARG A 22 20.06 -33.02 -25.74
N PHE A 23 20.39 -33.21 -27.02
CA PHE A 23 21.17 -34.38 -27.47
C PHE A 23 22.69 -34.17 -27.47
N TYR A 24 23.17 -32.93 -27.31
CA TYR A 24 24.60 -32.61 -27.22
C TYR A 24 24.92 -31.78 -25.98
N ARG A 25 25.09 -32.46 -24.83
CA ARG A 25 25.67 -31.84 -23.63
C ARG A 25 26.90 -32.61 -23.13
N ASN A 26 28.04 -31.93 -23.17
CA ASN A 26 29.32 -32.43 -22.68
C ASN A 26 29.24 -32.85 -21.20
N ARG A 27 29.69 -34.07 -20.89
CA ARG A 27 29.85 -34.56 -19.52
C ARG A 27 31.31 -34.40 -19.08
N ALA A 28 31.72 -33.16 -18.85
CA ALA A 28 33.05 -32.82 -18.32
C ALA A 28 32.92 -32.31 -16.89
N GLY A 29 33.38 -33.13 -15.92
CA GLY A 29 33.42 -32.75 -14.50
C GLY A 29 33.10 -33.90 -13.56
N LEU A 30 34.16 -34.57 -13.06
CA LEU A 30 34.30 -35.16 -11.72
C LEU A 30 35.39 -36.25 -11.71
N ARG A 31 36.61 -35.89 -11.30
CA ARG A 31 37.25 -36.45 -10.10
C ARG A 31 38.57 -35.76 -9.79
N ARG A 32 38.71 -35.30 -8.55
CA ARG A 32 40.01 -34.96 -7.94
C ARG A 32 40.87 -36.22 -7.90
N LYS A 33 42.17 -36.10 -8.13
CA LYS A 33 43.20 -36.89 -7.46
C LYS A 33 44.56 -36.19 -7.56
N SER A 34 45.24 -36.11 -6.43
CA SER A 34 46.59 -35.59 -6.25
C SER A 34 47.61 -36.72 -6.20
N SER A 35 48.89 -36.33 -6.26
CA SER A 35 50.11 -37.02 -5.82
C SER A 35 50.78 -38.14 -6.67
N ALA A 36 52.12 -38.07 -6.63
CA ALA A 36 53.13 -39.14 -6.65
C ALA A 36 53.55 -39.84 -7.96
N THR A 37 54.65 -39.34 -8.53
CA THR A 37 55.96 -40.02 -8.70
C THR A 37 56.04 -41.56 -8.67
N SER A 38 56.44 -42.19 -9.78
CA SER A 38 57.25 -43.44 -9.88
C SER A 38 57.55 -43.70 -11.38
N SER A 39 58.78 -43.61 -11.91
CA SER A 39 60.00 -44.42 -11.71
C SER A 39 60.09 -45.73 -12.55
N ARG A 40 60.93 -45.64 -13.61
CA ARG A 40 61.92 -46.64 -14.09
C ARG A 40 61.50 -47.86 -14.94
N ARG A 41 62.39 -48.13 -15.93
CA ARG A 41 62.77 -49.43 -16.55
C ARG A 41 61.73 -50.10 -17.49
N ASN A 42 62.11 -50.90 -18.49
CA ASN A 42 63.46 -51.28 -18.97
C ASN A 42 63.48 -51.57 -20.49
N SER A 43 64.69 -51.71 -21.04
CA SER A 43 65.00 -52.04 -22.44
C SER A 43 65.24 -53.55 -22.66
N LEU A 44 65.39 -53.96 -23.95
CA LEU A 44 66.01 -55.22 -24.44
C LEU A 44 65.14 -56.51 -24.30
N SER A 45 65.26 -57.60 -25.09
CA SER A 45 65.94 -57.91 -26.39
C SER A 45 65.62 -59.35 -26.86
N SER A 46 66.19 -59.76 -28.01
CA SER A 46 66.46 -61.17 -28.46
C SER A 46 65.31 -61.91 -29.18
N ALA A 47 65.54 -62.96 -29.99
CA ALA A 47 66.76 -63.77 -30.19
C ALA A 47 66.95 -64.32 -31.64
N GLN A 48 68.11 -64.94 -31.90
CA GLN A 48 68.44 -65.66 -33.15
C GLN A 48 67.97 -67.13 -33.16
N SER A 49 67.86 -67.77 -34.34
CA SER A 49 68.35 -69.14 -34.67
C SER A 49 67.87 -69.55 -36.09
N HIS A 50 68.75 -69.93 -37.04
CA HIS A 50 69.32 -71.27 -37.36
C HIS A 50 68.32 -72.23 -38.06
N THR A 51 68.69 -73.16 -38.97
CA THR A 51 69.98 -73.89 -39.14
C THR A 51 70.65 -73.86 -40.54
N SER A 52 70.49 -74.89 -41.42
CA SER A 52 71.56 -75.30 -42.37
C SER A 52 71.18 -76.25 -43.53
N SER A 53 72.20 -76.65 -44.33
CA SER A 53 72.33 -77.86 -45.20
C SER A 53 71.89 -77.77 -46.69
N ARG A 54 72.52 -78.44 -47.67
CA ARG A 54 73.89 -79.04 -47.83
C ARG A 54 74.14 -79.37 -49.33
N ARG A 55 75.41 -79.30 -49.78
CA ARG A 55 76.09 -80.05 -50.90
C ARG A 55 75.32 -80.42 -52.20
N SER A 56 75.89 -80.11 -53.36
CA SER A 56 76.73 -81.05 -54.17
C SER A 56 77.02 -80.49 -55.58
N ALA A 57 78.09 -80.95 -56.22
CA ALA A 57 78.46 -80.58 -57.58
C ALA A 57 77.72 -81.42 -58.63
N SER A 58 77.37 -80.82 -59.77
CA SER A 58 77.17 -81.51 -61.06
C SER A 58 77.07 -80.50 -62.22
N ILE A 59 78.06 -80.56 -63.13
CA ILE A 59 77.96 -80.23 -64.58
C ILE A 59 77.71 -78.76 -64.97
N ALA A 60 78.32 -78.35 -66.09
CA ALA A 60 78.42 -76.97 -66.57
C ALA A 60 77.09 -76.36 -67.04
N GLY A 61 76.84 -75.09 -66.70
CA GLY A 61 75.72 -74.32 -67.29
C GLY A 61 75.54 -72.87 -66.78
N CYS A 62 75.50 -71.93 -67.72
CA CYS A 62 74.90 -70.57 -67.64
C CYS A 62 75.40 -69.54 -66.59
N GLN A 63 76.24 -68.59 -67.05
CA GLN A 63 76.44 -67.29 -66.39
C GLN A 63 75.19 -66.36 -66.41
N SER A 64 74.15 -66.70 -67.19
CA SER A 64 72.91 -65.93 -67.35
C SER A 64 72.20 -65.60 -66.03
N HIS A 65 72.21 -66.53 -65.05
CA HIS A 65 71.45 -66.36 -63.81
C HIS A 65 71.93 -65.21 -62.92
N TYR A 66 73.23 -64.89 -62.91
CA TYR A 66 73.77 -63.82 -62.06
C TYR A 66 73.30 -62.43 -62.54
N VAL A 67 73.40 -62.18 -63.85
CA VAL A 67 72.94 -60.91 -64.46
C VAL A 67 71.43 -60.75 -64.30
N ALA A 68 70.66 -61.83 -64.55
CA ALA A 68 69.22 -61.83 -64.36
C ALA A 68 68.81 -61.55 -62.89
N GLN A 69 69.55 -62.06 -61.90
CA GLN A 69 69.30 -61.78 -60.49
C GLN A 69 69.63 -60.32 -60.13
N HIS A 70 70.71 -59.76 -60.68
CA HIS A 70 71.09 -58.37 -60.40
C HIS A 70 70.11 -57.36 -61.02
N LEU A 71 69.59 -57.64 -62.23
CA LEU A 71 68.55 -56.83 -62.87
C LEU A 71 67.21 -56.89 -62.11
N ARG A 72 66.78 -58.08 -61.65
CA ARG A 72 65.60 -58.21 -60.78
C ARG A 72 65.76 -57.43 -59.48
N ARG A 73 66.94 -57.50 -58.85
CA ARG A 73 67.26 -56.72 -57.63
C ARG A 73 67.21 -55.22 -57.88
N ALA A 74 67.74 -54.74 -59.01
CA ALA A 74 67.68 -53.33 -59.40
C ALA A 74 66.24 -52.85 -59.58
N SER A 75 65.44 -53.59 -60.36
CA SER A 75 64.01 -53.30 -60.59
C SER A 75 63.19 -53.27 -59.29
N ILE A 76 63.45 -54.20 -58.34
CA ILE A 76 62.77 -54.19 -57.03
C ILE A 76 63.16 -52.94 -56.23
N ILE A 77 64.43 -52.55 -56.21
CA ILE A 77 64.91 -51.33 -55.53
C ILE A 77 64.29 -50.08 -56.16
N GLU A 78 64.22 -50.01 -57.49
CA GLU A 78 63.62 -48.92 -58.25
C GLU A 78 62.12 -48.79 -57.98
N SER A 79 61.37 -49.91 -58.01
CA SER A 79 59.95 -49.94 -57.63
C SER A 79 59.70 -49.50 -56.18
N ARG A 80 60.69 -49.67 -55.30
CA ARG A 80 60.62 -49.23 -53.90
C ARG A 80 60.98 -47.75 -53.76
N LYS A 81 61.95 -47.25 -54.54
CA LYS A 81 62.26 -45.82 -54.63
C LYS A 81 61.05 -45.01 -55.13
N ALA A 82 60.40 -45.46 -56.22
CA ALA A 82 59.19 -44.83 -56.75
C ALA A 82 58.09 -44.72 -55.68
N ARG A 83 57.71 -45.85 -55.05
CA ARG A 83 56.69 -45.88 -53.98
C ARG A 83 57.04 -45.06 -52.74
N LEU A 84 58.31 -44.77 -52.47
CA LEU A 84 58.73 -43.86 -51.40
C LEU A 84 58.68 -42.39 -51.84
N ALA A 85 59.00 -42.10 -53.11
CA ALA A 85 58.82 -40.78 -53.70
C ALA A 85 57.34 -40.37 -53.74
N ASP A 86 56.44 -41.28 -54.14
CA ASP A 86 54.99 -41.04 -54.14
C ASP A 86 54.45 -40.70 -52.74
N ARG A 87 54.95 -41.40 -51.71
CA ARG A 87 54.59 -41.12 -50.31
C ARG A 87 55.12 -39.76 -49.83
N ALA A 88 56.32 -39.37 -50.25
CA ALA A 88 56.87 -38.05 -49.94
C ALA A 88 56.09 -36.94 -50.65
N ALA A 89 55.74 -37.12 -51.93
CA ALA A 89 54.90 -36.19 -52.70
C ALA A 89 53.51 -36.04 -52.08
N HIS A 90 52.88 -37.15 -51.64
CA HIS A 90 51.61 -37.10 -50.92
C HIS A 90 51.72 -36.39 -49.56
N ALA A 91 52.82 -36.59 -48.83
CA ALA A 91 53.05 -35.88 -47.56
C ALA A 91 53.17 -34.36 -47.76
N GLU A 92 53.91 -33.91 -48.79
CA GLU A 92 53.98 -32.50 -49.18
C GLU A 92 52.62 -31.97 -49.68
N GLN A 93 51.88 -32.74 -50.47
CA GLN A 93 50.53 -32.35 -50.93
C GLN A 93 49.57 -32.17 -49.74
N VAL A 94 49.60 -33.07 -48.74
CA VAL A 94 48.83 -32.92 -47.50
C VAL A 94 49.31 -31.72 -46.69
N ARG A 95 50.62 -31.48 -46.59
CA ARG A 95 51.18 -30.29 -45.92
C ARG A 95 50.71 -28.99 -46.56
N LEU A 96 50.76 -28.89 -47.89
CA LEU A 96 50.28 -27.74 -48.66
C LEU A 96 48.75 -27.58 -48.53
N ARG A 97 47.98 -28.67 -48.58
CA ARG A 97 46.51 -28.63 -48.43
C ARG A 97 46.10 -28.21 -47.01
N ALA A 98 46.83 -28.65 -45.99
CA ALA A 98 46.65 -28.21 -44.60
C ALA A 98 47.08 -26.76 -44.38
N ALA A 99 48.17 -26.32 -45.03
CA ALA A 99 48.59 -24.92 -45.02
C ALA A 99 47.54 -24.01 -45.69
N LEU A 100 47.01 -24.40 -46.84
CA LEU A 100 45.92 -23.68 -47.51
C LEU A 100 44.64 -23.67 -46.66
N ALA A 101 44.21 -24.78 -46.08
CA ALA A 101 43.04 -24.84 -45.19
C ALA A 101 43.23 -24.02 -43.88
N LYS A 102 44.47 -23.75 -43.48
CA LYS A 102 44.80 -22.87 -42.35
C LYS A 102 44.93 -21.39 -42.77
N ALA A 103 45.30 -21.12 -44.02
CA ALA A 103 45.45 -19.78 -44.59
C ALA A 103 44.16 -19.22 -45.20
N THR A 104 43.21 -20.07 -45.60
CA THR A 104 41.85 -19.62 -45.95
C THR A 104 41.21 -18.98 -44.71
N PRO A 105 40.89 -17.67 -44.74
CA PRO A 105 40.22 -17.03 -43.61
C PRO A 105 38.90 -17.75 -43.36
N ARG A 106 38.64 -18.11 -42.11
CA ARG A 106 37.33 -18.66 -41.73
C ARG A 106 36.31 -17.58 -42.03
N GLY A 107 35.23 -17.94 -42.73
CA GLY A 107 34.11 -17.04 -43.05
C GLY A 107 33.31 -16.56 -41.82
N SER A 108 33.90 -16.59 -40.62
CA SER A 108 33.43 -15.89 -39.43
C SER A 108 33.63 -14.39 -39.55
N ASP A 109 34.73 -13.95 -40.17
CA ASP A 109 35.20 -12.57 -39.98
C ASP A 109 34.37 -11.63 -40.84
N SER A 110 34.29 -11.87 -42.15
CA SER A 110 33.35 -11.17 -43.07
C SER A 110 31.88 -11.28 -42.60
N LYS A 111 31.43 -12.43 -42.07
CA LYS A 111 30.06 -12.54 -41.51
C LYS A 111 29.88 -11.80 -40.19
N SER A 112 30.94 -11.55 -39.44
CA SER A 112 30.88 -10.76 -38.21
C SER A 112 30.92 -9.26 -38.52
N GLU A 113 31.67 -8.85 -39.54
CA GLU A 113 31.67 -7.50 -40.10
C GLU A 113 30.30 -7.16 -40.73
N GLU A 114 29.74 -8.03 -41.59
CA GLU A 114 28.38 -7.86 -42.13
C GLU A 114 27.32 -7.76 -41.02
N ARG A 115 27.43 -8.57 -39.96
CA ARG A 115 26.54 -8.48 -38.80
C ARG A 115 26.75 -7.22 -37.97
N ALA A 116 27.99 -6.74 -37.83
CA ALA A 116 28.30 -5.49 -37.14
C ALA A 116 27.74 -4.28 -37.91
N LEU A 117 27.92 -4.24 -39.23
CA LEU A 117 27.34 -3.22 -40.11
C LEU A 117 25.81 -3.28 -40.09
N ALA A 118 25.21 -4.47 -40.19
CA ALA A 118 23.76 -4.64 -40.08
C ALA A 118 23.22 -4.17 -38.71
N ALA A 119 23.95 -4.42 -37.61
CA ALA A 119 23.59 -3.95 -36.27
C ALA A 119 23.74 -2.42 -36.14
N GLN A 120 24.77 -1.81 -36.76
CA GLN A 120 24.91 -0.34 -36.83
C GLN A 120 23.75 0.29 -37.60
N ILE A 121 23.44 -0.21 -38.81
CA ILE A 121 22.32 0.27 -39.63
C ILE A 121 20.97 0.09 -38.91
N ALA A 122 20.78 -1.02 -38.18
CA ALA A 122 19.58 -1.24 -37.37
C ALA A 122 19.47 -0.22 -36.21
N LYS A 123 20.59 0.06 -35.52
CA LYS A 123 20.66 1.08 -34.47
C LYS A 123 20.38 2.48 -35.03
N GLU A 124 20.96 2.84 -36.16
CA GLU A 124 20.73 4.13 -36.83
C GLU A 124 19.28 4.28 -37.28
N LYS A 125 18.66 3.25 -37.88
CA LYS A 125 17.23 3.26 -38.22
C LYS A 125 16.34 3.40 -36.98
N TYR A 126 16.70 2.76 -35.86
CA TYR A 126 15.97 2.94 -34.61
C TYR A 126 16.11 4.37 -34.06
N LEU A 127 17.32 4.91 -34.02
CA LEU A 127 17.57 6.29 -33.60
C LEU A 127 16.86 7.31 -34.51
N ALA A 128 16.83 7.08 -35.82
CA ALA A 128 16.09 7.90 -36.77
C ALA A 128 14.57 7.83 -36.54
N LYS A 129 14.02 6.64 -36.23
CA LYS A 129 12.60 6.48 -35.87
C LYS A 129 12.25 7.20 -34.56
N VAL A 130 13.13 7.12 -33.55
CA VAL A 130 12.97 7.87 -32.29
C VAL A 130 13.06 9.38 -32.53
N ALA A 131 14.03 9.84 -33.34
CA ALA A 131 14.16 11.25 -33.70
C ALA A 131 12.94 11.78 -34.46
N ALA A 132 12.38 10.98 -35.39
CA ALA A 132 11.15 11.31 -36.10
C ALA A 132 9.94 11.42 -35.16
N ALA A 133 9.77 10.47 -34.23
CA ALA A 133 8.71 10.53 -33.22
C ALA A 133 8.86 11.77 -32.31
N CYS A 134 10.08 12.06 -31.84
CA CYS A 134 10.35 13.27 -31.06
C CYS A 134 10.09 14.56 -31.86
N ALA A 135 10.41 14.59 -33.15
CA ALA A 135 10.12 15.73 -34.02
C ALA A 135 8.60 15.93 -34.21
N GLU A 136 7.85 14.84 -34.31
CA GLU A 136 6.38 14.88 -34.42
C GLU A 136 5.72 15.36 -33.12
N GLU A 137 6.18 14.89 -31.96
CA GLU A 137 5.72 15.38 -30.65
C GLU A 137 6.05 16.86 -30.45
N VAL A 138 7.25 17.32 -30.85
CA VAL A 138 7.61 18.74 -30.83
C VAL A 138 6.75 19.57 -31.80
N ALA A 139 6.41 19.02 -32.97
CA ALA A 139 5.50 19.68 -33.91
C ALA A 139 4.06 19.77 -33.36
N ARG A 140 3.57 18.73 -32.66
CA ARG A 140 2.28 18.76 -31.95
C ARG A 140 2.30 19.78 -30.80
N ALA A 141 3.36 19.81 -29.99
CA ALA A 141 3.53 20.77 -28.91
C ALA A 141 3.58 22.22 -29.43
N LYS A 142 4.26 22.48 -30.55
CA LYS A 142 4.25 23.80 -31.21
C LYS A 142 2.86 24.20 -31.69
N ARG A 143 2.13 23.29 -32.35
CA ARG A 143 0.75 23.55 -32.80
C ARG A 143 -0.18 23.90 -31.64
N ILE A 144 -0.09 23.17 -30.52
CA ILE A 144 -0.86 23.47 -29.30
C ILE A 144 -0.45 24.83 -28.71
N ALA A 145 0.83 25.18 -28.73
CA ALA A 145 1.30 26.49 -28.28
C ALA A 145 0.81 27.65 -29.17
N GLU A 146 0.71 27.42 -30.49
CA GLU A 146 0.13 28.36 -31.45
C GLU A 146 -1.38 28.50 -31.24
N GLU A 147 -2.11 27.40 -31.07
CA GLU A 147 -3.56 27.39 -30.75
C GLU A 147 -3.87 28.09 -29.42
N VAL A 148 -3.06 27.87 -28.38
CA VAL A 148 -3.18 28.58 -27.09
C VAL A 148 -2.88 30.08 -27.25
N LYS A 149 -1.94 30.47 -28.10
CA LYS A 149 -1.64 31.87 -28.39
C LYS A 149 -2.80 32.53 -29.15
N GLU A 150 -3.34 31.86 -30.17
CA GLU A 150 -4.50 32.33 -30.93
C GLU A 150 -5.74 32.48 -30.02
N ARG A 151 -6.00 31.49 -29.17
CA ARG A 151 -7.08 31.55 -28.18
C ARG A 151 -6.92 32.74 -27.21
N LYS A 152 -5.71 33.02 -26.73
CA LYS A 152 -5.46 34.21 -25.89
C LYS A 152 -5.75 35.52 -26.63
N LEU A 153 -5.32 35.64 -27.88
CA LEU A 153 -5.63 36.82 -28.72
C LEU A 153 -7.14 36.94 -28.98
N ALA A 154 -7.85 35.83 -29.13
CA ALA A 154 -9.31 35.81 -29.25
C ALA A 154 -10.01 36.24 -27.93
N GLU A 155 -9.49 35.84 -26.78
CA GLU A 155 -10.01 36.27 -25.47
C GLU A 155 -9.71 37.76 -25.20
N GLU A 156 -8.51 38.27 -25.54
CA GLU A 156 -8.15 39.70 -25.46
C GLU A 156 -9.01 40.57 -26.39
N THR A 157 -9.23 40.16 -27.64
CA THR A 157 -10.09 40.89 -28.58
C THR A 157 -11.55 40.88 -28.13
N ARG A 158 -12.05 39.78 -27.54
CA ARG A 158 -13.39 39.74 -26.94
C ARG A 158 -13.52 40.70 -25.75
N GLN A 159 -12.54 40.73 -24.85
CA GLN A 159 -12.54 41.68 -23.72
C GLN A 159 -12.50 43.13 -24.19
N ARG A 160 -11.71 43.43 -25.23
CA ARG A 160 -11.67 44.76 -25.84
C ARG A 160 -13.04 45.17 -26.41
N LEU A 161 -13.72 44.28 -27.13
CA LEU A 161 -15.07 44.54 -27.64
C LEU A 161 -16.09 44.73 -26.51
N GLU A 162 -16.01 43.94 -25.44
CA GLU A 162 -16.88 44.11 -24.25
C GLU A 162 -16.65 45.47 -23.56
N MET A 163 -15.41 45.95 -23.51
CA MET A 163 -15.07 47.28 -23.00
C MET A 163 -15.58 48.38 -23.95
N GLU A 164 -15.39 48.24 -25.25
CA GLU A 164 -15.91 49.18 -26.26
C GLU A 164 -17.45 49.24 -26.22
N GLU A 165 -18.14 48.12 -26.02
CA GLU A 165 -19.59 48.06 -25.82
C GLU A 165 -20.03 48.73 -24.51
N ARG A 166 -19.35 48.48 -23.38
CA ARG A 166 -19.62 49.20 -22.12
C ARG A 166 -19.40 50.70 -22.24
N HIS A 167 -18.37 51.14 -22.96
CA HIS A 167 -18.13 52.56 -23.24
C HIS A 167 -19.24 53.17 -24.09
N ALA A 168 -19.71 52.47 -25.14
CA ALA A 168 -20.83 52.89 -25.97
C ALA A 168 -22.17 52.91 -25.19
N GLU A 169 -22.41 51.96 -24.28
CA GLU A 169 -23.59 51.95 -23.43
C GLU A 169 -23.57 53.10 -22.39
N ALA A 170 -22.40 53.37 -21.79
CA ALA A 170 -22.19 54.53 -20.92
C ALA A 170 -22.33 55.86 -21.67
N GLU A 171 -21.94 55.92 -22.94
CA GLU A 171 -22.19 57.08 -23.80
C GLU A 171 -23.68 57.24 -24.13
N LYS A 172 -24.38 56.16 -24.48
CA LYS A 172 -25.85 56.17 -24.64
C LYS A 172 -26.56 56.68 -23.38
N ARG A 173 -26.17 56.21 -22.19
CA ARG A 173 -26.71 56.73 -20.91
C ARG A 173 -26.41 58.22 -20.70
N ARG A 174 -25.22 58.70 -21.09
CA ARG A 174 -24.89 60.15 -21.05
C ARG A 174 -25.74 60.96 -22.03
N GLN A 175 -25.92 60.48 -23.27
CA GLN A 175 -26.79 61.11 -24.26
C GLN A 175 -28.26 61.10 -23.82
N GLU A 176 -28.74 60.01 -23.21
CA GLU A 176 -30.09 59.93 -22.64
C GLU A 176 -30.26 60.89 -21.46
N TYR A 177 -29.29 60.98 -20.55
CA TYR A 177 -29.30 61.96 -19.46
C TYR A 177 -29.30 63.40 -20.01
N GLN A 178 -28.51 63.68 -21.04
CA GLN A 178 -28.50 65.00 -21.70
C GLN A 178 -29.83 65.30 -22.41
N ARG A 179 -30.46 64.31 -23.07
CA ARG A 179 -31.80 64.44 -23.66
C ARG A 179 -32.86 64.65 -22.59
N ASN A 180 -32.75 63.98 -21.45
CA ASN A 180 -33.68 64.13 -20.33
C ASN A 180 -33.46 65.48 -19.60
N LEU A 181 -32.23 65.99 -19.54
CA LEU A 181 -31.92 67.35 -19.09
C LEU A 181 -32.49 68.41 -20.05
N GLN A 182 -32.39 68.20 -21.36
CA GLN A 182 -33.06 69.05 -22.36
C GLN A 182 -34.58 68.97 -22.24
N ALA A 183 -35.17 67.79 -22.01
CA ALA A 183 -36.60 67.63 -21.75
C ALA A 183 -37.04 68.32 -20.43
N ARG A 184 -36.23 68.27 -19.37
CA ARG A 184 -36.46 69.04 -18.12
C ARG A 184 -36.30 70.55 -18.34
N ARG A 185 -35.41 71.00 -19.24
CA ARG A 185 -35.29 72.41 -19.65
C ARG A 185 -36.51 72.84 -20.48
N ALA A 186 -37.01 72.02 -21.39
CA ALA A 186 -38.24 72.27 -22.14
C ALA A 186 -39.46 72.38 -21.20
N ARG A 187 -39.63 71.43 -20.26
CA ARG A 187 -40.68 71.50 -19.23
C ARG A 187 -40.54 72.71 -18.28
N ARG A 188 -39.31 73.21 -18.04
CA ARG A 188 -39.09 74.46 -17.31
C ARG A 188 -39.43 75.69 -18.14
N ALA A 189 -39.27 75.64 -19.47
CA ALA A 189 -39.73 76.71 -20.37
C ALA A 189 -41.26 76.75 -20.51
N GLU A 190 -41.94 75.60 -20.49
CA GLU A 190 -43.41 75.51 -20.42
C GLU A 190 -44.01 75.91 -19.05
N SER A 191 -43.19 75.97 -18.00
CA SER A 191 -43.64 76.26 -16.62
C SER A 191 -43.29 77.67 -16.15
N ALA A 192 -43.04 78.61 -17.06
CA ALA A 192 -42.67 79.99 -16.78
C ALA A 192 -43.86 80.90 -16.39
N ASP A 193 -44.90 80.36 -15.75
CA ASP A 193 -46.15 81.08 -15.45
C ASP A 193 -46.79 80.69 -14.09
N ASN A 194 -46.02 80.78 -12.99
CA ASN A 194 -46.48 81.28 -11.67
C ASN A 194 -45.37 81.25 -10.59
N PRO A 195 -45.23 82.28 -9.73
CA PRO A 195 -44.22 82.32 -8.67
C PRO A 195 -44.76 81.96 -7.25
N LYS A 196 -43.81 81.68 -6.34
CA LYS A 196 -43.87 81.63 -4.85
C LYS A 196 -44.10 80.27 -4.15
N LYS A 197 -42.99 79.57 -3.81
CA LYS A 197 -42.46 79.49 -2.43
C LYS A 197 -41.06 78.84 -2.41
N LEU A 198 -40.20 79.26 -1.49
CA LEU A 198 -38.78 78.90 -1.37
C LEU A 198 -38.45 78.40 0.05
N ALA A 199 -37.62 77.34 0.11
CA ALA A 199 -36.72 76.93 1.19
C ALA A 199 -36.01 75.65 0.68
N VAL A 200 -34.84 75.69 0.02
CA VAL A 200 -33.48 75.99 0.56
C VAL A 200 -32.99 74.93 1.55
N VAL A 201 -32.22 73.97 1.03
CA VAL A 201 -30.99 73.43 1.63
C VAL A 201 -30.04 73.16 0.46
N ASP A 202 -28.86 73.77 0.46
CA ASP A 202 -27.82 73.57 -0.55
C ASP A 202 -26.95 72.33 -0.23
N GLU A 203 -26.41 71.73 -1.29
CA GLU A 203 -25.28 70.80 -1.21
C GLU A 203 -23.99 71.61 -1.02
N ILE A 204 -23.14 71.23 -0.07
CA ILE A 204 -21.76 71.73 0.01
C ILE A 204 -20.84 70.61 -0.47
N SER A 205 -20.16 70.88 -1.58
CA SER A 205 -19.01 70.12 -2.05
C SER A 205 -17.74 70.56 -1.31
N ASP A 206 -16.89 69.60 -0.95
CA ASP A 206 -15.51 69.87 -0.53
C ASP A 206 -14.74 70.67 -1.60
N ASP A 207 -13.87 71.58 -1.17
CA ASP A 207 -12.54 71.69 -1.77
C ASP A 207 -11.55 72.51 -0.91
N VAL A 208 -10.33 71.96 -0.77
CA VAL A 208 -9.05 72.65 -0.47
C VAL A 208 -8.89 73.38 0.87
N PHE A 209 -7.84 73.04 1.65
CA PHE A 209 -6.70 73.95 1.93
C PHE A 209 -5.55 73.27 2.69
N SER A 210 -4.32 73.73 2.42
CA SER A 210 -3.06 73.35 3.06
C SER A 210 -2.33 74.58 3.62
N GLU A 211 -1.33 74.33 4.48
CA GLU A 211 -0.30 75.25 5.00
C GLU A 211 -0.67 76.34 6.04
N GLU A 212 -0.19 76.10 7.28
CA GLU A 212 0.85 76.89 7.97
C GLU A 212 0.61 78.38 8.32
N ALA A 213 0.51 78.69 9.62
CA ALA A 213 1.17 79.84 10.26
C ALA A 213 1.15 79.80 11.81
N VAL A 214 2.23 80.30 12.40
CA VAL A 214 2.60 80.41 13.83
C VAL A 214 1.89 81.59 14.54
N LEU A 215 1.58 81.48 15.85
CA LEU A 215 1.99 82.42 16.93
C LEU A 215 1.38 82.07 18.32
N ASP A 216 2.06 82.56 19.37
CA ASP A 216 1.90 82.23 20.81
C ASP A 216 0.71 82.91 21.52
N ASP A 217 0.21 82.34 22.64
CA ASP A 217 0.42 82.91 24.00
C ASP A 217 -0.34 82.16 25.15
N GLU A 218 0.36 82.06 26.29
CA GLU A 218 -0.03 81.90 27.72
C GLU A 218 -1.10 80.88 28.24
N ASP A 219 -0.60 80.00 29.12
CA ASP A 219 -1.29 79.18 30.16
C ASP A 219 -2.08 80.03 31.20
N PRO A 220 -3.12 79.53 31.93
CA PRO A 220 -2.99 78.33 32.79
C PRO A 220 -4.23 77.41 32.99
N GLU A 221 -3.99 76.27 33.69
CA GLU A 221 -4.92 75.16 33.97
C GLU A 221 -6.28 75.54 34.63
N PRO A 222 -7.29 74.65 34.53
CA PRO A 222 -7.48 73.72 35.66
C PRO A 222 -7.89 72.27 35.31
N VAL A 223 -7.14 71.32 35.90
CA VAL A 223 -7.60 70.07 36.55
C VAL A 223 -8.47 69.08 35.76
N LEU A 224 -7.84 67.96 35.40
CA LEU A 224 -8.44 66.69 34.96
C LEU A 224 -9.48 66.10 35.94
N PRO A 225 -10.57 65.52 35.40
CA PRO A 225 -11.10 64.22 35.81
C PRO A 225 -10.51 63.11 34.92
N PRO A 226 -10.36 61.87 35.41
CA PRO A 226 -9.58 60.85 34.72
C PRO A 226 -10.22 60.44 33.39
N THR A 227 -9.43 60.54 32.32
CA THR A 227 -9.76 59.96 31.02
C THR A 227 -10.03 58.46 31.20
N LYS A 228 -11.22 58.01 30.76
CA LYS A 228 -11.45 56.57 30.58
C LYS A 228 -10.42 56.12 29.54
N GLN A 229 -9.47 55.29 29.98
CA GLN A 229 -8.49 54.70 29.08
C GLN A 229 -9.24 54.07 27.88
N PRO A 230 -8.74 54.24 26.64
CA PRO A 230 -9.29 53.48 25.51
C PRO A 230 -9.26 52.01 25.91
N LEU A 231 -10.43 51.37 25.80
CA LEU A 231 -10.58 50.00 26.23
C LEU A 231 -9.71 49.14 25.31
N ASP A 232 -8.75 48.43 25.90
CA ASP A 232 -7.84 47.52 25.21
C ASP A 232 -8.55 46.68 24.13
N ASP A 233 -7.95 46.56 22.95
CA ASP A 233 -8.61 46.07 21.73
C ASP A 233 -9.12 44.63 21.91
N GLU A 234 -8.40 43.79 22.66
CA GLU A 234 -8.85 42.43 23.01
C GLU A 234 -10.12 42.48 23.88
N THR A 235 -10.18 43.41 24.84
CA THR A 235 -11.32 43.62 25.72
C THR A 235 -12.52 44.22 24.96
N ALA A 236 -12.29 45.11 23.99
CA ALA A 236 -13.31 45.64 23.11
C ALA A 236 -13.88 44.55 22.19
N ALA A 237 -13.02 43.78 21.52
CA ALA A 237 -13.38 42.64 20.70
C ALA A 237 -14.19 41.60 21.49
N TYR A 238 -13.77 41.26 22.72
CA TYR A 238 -14.51 40.34 23.58
C TYR A 238 -15.93 40.83 23.89
N ARG A 239 -16.12 42.13 24.19
CA ARG A 239 -17.45 42.72 24.45
C ARG A 239 -18.34 42.72 23.21
N ILE A 240 -17.80 43.07 22.04
CA ILE A 240 -18.53 43.05 20.76
C ILE A 240 -18.93 41.61 20.41
N GLN A 241 -18.01 40.64 20.49
CA GLN A 241 -18.29 39.23 20.27
C GLN A 241 -19.35 38.70 21.24
N ARG A 242 -19.30 39.09 22.53
CA ARG A 242 -20.30 38.70 23.52
C ARG A 242 -21.68 39.27 23.17
N ALA A 243 -21.78 40.56 22.86
CA ALA A 243 -23.04 41.20 22.46
C ALA A 243 -23.63 40.59 21.18
N TRP A 244 -22.79 40.31 20.17
CA TRP A 244 -23.22 39.65 18.94
C TRP A 244 -23.71 38.22 19.17
N ARG A 245 -22.97 37.41 19.96
CA ARG A 245 -23.38 36.04 20.34
C ARG A 245 -24.73 36.06 21.09
N LEU A 246 -24.92 37.01 22.02
CA LEU A 246 -26.19 37.19 22.74
C LEU A 246 -27.35 37.53 21.80
N SER A 247 -27.17 38.51 20.91
CA SER A 247 -28.19 38.93 19.94
C SER A 247 -28.60 37.78 19.01
N ARG A 248 -27.62 37.03 18.48
CA ARG A 248 -27.88 35.85 17.63
C ARG A 248 -28.64 34.75 18.39
N ARG A 249 -28.22 34.42 19.62
CA ARG A 249 -28.87 33.39 20.45
C ARG A 249 -30.31 33.75 20.83
N ARG A 250 -30.55 35.02 21.17
CA ARG A 250 -31.90 35.54 21.45
C ARG A 250 -32.79 35.48 20.20
N GLY A 251 -32.25 35.80 19.03
CA GLY A 251 -32.96 35.71 17.75
C GLY A 251 -33.46 34.31 17.43
N VAL A 252 -32.61 33.29 17.64
CA VAL A 252 -32.96 31.87 17.41
C VAL A 252 -34.03 31.38 18.40
N VAL A 253 -33.86 31.63 19.70
CA VAL A 253 -34.87 31.23 20.70
C VAL A 253 -36.20 31.93 20.44
N SER A 254 -36.19 33.23 20.12
CA SER A 254 -37.40 33.97 19.76
C SER A 254 -38.04 33.52 18.45
N ALA A 255 -37.29 32.92 17.52
CA ALA A 255 -37.87 32.38 16.29
C ALA A 255 -38.63 31.07 16.57
N PHE A 256 -38.11 30.23 17.47
CA PHE A 256 -38.79 29.00 17.87
C PHE A 256 -40.00 29.24 18.79
N THR A 257 -39.88 30.12 19.79
CA THR A 257 -41.00 30.36 20.72
C THR A 257 -42.22 30.97 20.03
N LYS A 258 -42.04 31.72 18.94
CA LYS A 258 -43.15 32.25 18.11
C LYS A 258 -43.96 31.19 17.36
N LEU A 259 -43.52 29.92 17.35
CA LEU A 259 -44.23 28.82 16.68
C LEU A 259 -45.24 28.12 17.58
N ASP A 260 -45.22 28.38 18.89
CA ASP A 260 -46.19 27.92 19.91
C ASP A 260 -46.65 26.44 19.76
N LEU A 261 -45.71 25.55 19.40
CA LEU A 261 -45.95 24.12 19.15
C LEU A 261 -46.55 23.36 20.34
N ASN A 262 -46.46 23.90 21.56
CA ASN A 262 -47.08 23.34 22.76
C ASN A 262 -48.59 23.55 22.79
N THR A 263 -49.07 24.71 22.33
CA THR A 263 -50.50 25.03 22.22
C THR A 263 -51.15 24.25 21.07
N SER A 264 -50.37 23.90 20.04
CA SER A 264 -50.81 23.07 18.92
C SER A 264 -51.19 21.63 19.29
N ARG A 265 -50.95 21.17 20.53
CA ARG A 265 -51.32 19.81 20.99
C ARG A 265 -52.82 19.49 20.90
N GLU A 266 -53.68 20.51 20.77
CA GLU A 266 -55.14 20.37 20.68
C GLU A 266 -55.68 20.42 19.23
N THR A 267 -54.82 20.55 18.20
CA THR A 267 -55.25 20.60 16.79
C THR A 267 -55.58 19.20 16.22
N THR A 268 -56.05 19.13 14.97
CA THR A 268 -56.25 17.82 14.31
C THR A 268 -54.92 17.23 13.81
N PHE A 269 -54.88 15.92 13.61
CA PHE A 269 -53.68 15.21 13.15
C PHE A 269 -53.17 15.71 11.79
N ASP A 270 -54.07 15.99 10.85
CA ASP A 270 -53.69 16.49 9.51
C ASP A 270 -53.19 17.94 9.57
N ASP A 271 -53.78 18.79 10.43
CA ASP A 271 -53.30 20.16 10.66
C ASP A 271 -51.92 20.17 11.35
N MET A 272 -51.69 19.25 12.30
CA MET A 272 -50.39 19.14 12.98
C MET A 272 -49.30 18.61 12.06
N THR A 273 -49.58 17.58 11.25
CA THR A 273 -48.59 17.02 10.32
C THR A 273 -48.22 18.02 9.23
N THR A 274 -49.16 18.82 8.72
CA THR A 274 -48.88 19.90 7.77
C THR A 274 -48.08 21.04 8.40
N LEU A 275 -48.38 21.44 9.65
CA LEU A 275 -47.61 22.43 10.40
C LEU A 275 -46.15 21.98 10.63
N LEU A 276 -45.95 20.74 11.09
CA LEU A 276 -44.61 20.18 11.36
C LEU A 276 -43.80 19.90 10.08
N ALA A 277 -44.47 19.84 8.91
CA ALA A 277 -43.82 19.70 7.62
C ALA A 277 -43.30 21.03 7.03
N ASP A 278 -43.72 22.20 7.55
CA ASP A 278 -43.26 23.48 7.02
C ASP A 278 -41.75 23.67 7.23
N SER A 279 -41.09 24.04 6.14
CA SER A 279 -39.71 24.49 6.08
C SER A 279 -39.33 25.52 7.15
N ASN A 280 -40.22 26.46 7.49
CA ASN A 280 -39.95 27.47 8.50
C ASN A 280 -39.85 26.87 9.91
N VAL A 281 -40.76 25.92 10.24
CA VAL A 281 -40.77 25.20 11.52
C VAL A 281 -39.52 24.34 11.66
N VAL A 282 -39.17 23.60 10.60
CA VAL A 282 -37.94 22.78 10.57
C VAL A 282 -36.68 23.65 10.72
N ALA A 283 -36.60 24.80 10.04
CA ALA A 283 -35.45 25.69 10.10
C ALA A 283 -35.27 26.31 11.50
N ALA A 284 -36.36 26.78 12.12
CA ALA A 284 -36.33 27.34 13.48
C ALA A 284 -35.96 26.29 14.53
N ALA A 285 -36.55 25.09 14.43
CA ALA A 285 -36.23 23.98 15.32
C ALA A 285 -34.77 23.50 15.18
N THR A 286 -34.26 23.39 13.95
CA THR A 286 -32.85 23.06 13.68
C THR A 286 -31.91 24.09 14.32
N GLY A 287 -32.18 25.39 14.11
CA GLY A 287 -31.39 26.47 14.70
C GLY A 287 -31.31 26.40 16.23
N LEU A 288 -32.44 26.08 16.89
CA LEU A 288 -32.50 25.92 18.33
C LEU A 288 -31.74 24.66 18.82
N LEU A 289 -31.91 23.51 18.15
CA LEU A 289 -31.21 22.27 18.49
C LEU A 289 -29.68 22.42 18.33
N THR A 290 -29.23 23.13 17.29
CA THR A 290 -27.80 23.49 17.14
C THR A 290 -27.31 24.45 18.23
N GLN A 291 -28.13 25.43 18.65
CA GLN A 291 -27.76 26.33 19.76
C GLN A 291 -27.66 25.62 21.11
N LEU A 292 -28.50 24.61 21.35
CA LEU A 292 -28.49 23.80 22.57
C LEU A 292 -27.40 22.69 22.55
N GLY A 293 -26.65 22.55 21.46
CA GLY A 293 -25.61 21.53 21.34
C GLY A 293 -26.12 20.10 21.11
N LEU A 294 -27.42 19.93 20.81
CA LEU A 294 -28.05 18.64 20.51
C LEU A 294 -27.84 18.18 19.06
N GLN A 295 -27.46 19.11 18.18
CA GLN A 295 -27.08 18.86 16.79
C GLN A 295 -25.81 19.62 16.46
N THR A 296 -24.94 19.03 15.62
CA THR A 296 -23.73 19.69 15.15
C THR A 296 -24.03 20.73 14.07
N PRO A 297 -23.32 21.87 14.04
CA PRO A 297 -23.46 22.84 12.96
C PRO A 297 -22.89 22.26 11.65
N HIS A 298 -23.70 22.30 10.57
CA HIS A 298 -23.41 21.74 9.24
C HIS A 298 -23.55 20.20 9.08
N ASP A 299 -24.35 19.52 9.91
CA ASP A 299 -24.78 18.15 9.60
C ASP A 299 -25.72 18.12 8.38
N GLU A 300 -25.38 17.33 7.35
CA GLU A 300 -26.23 17.10 6.17
C GLU A 300 -27.59 16.48 6.55
N ASN A 301 -27.63 15.72 7.65
CA ASN A 301 -28.82 15.09 8.19
C ASN A 301 -29.56 15.95 9.23
N ALA A 302 -29.15 17.20 9.48
CA ALA A 302 -29.77 18.07 10.49
C ALA A 302 -31.29 18.17 10.30
N ALA A 303 -31.76 18.36 9.06
CA ALA A 303 -33.19 18.43 8.75
C ALA A 303 -33.94 17.09 8.90
N LEU A 304 -33.24 15.94 8.90
CA LEU A 304 -33.83 14.63 9.21
C LEU A 304 -33.89 14.44 10.73
N ASN A 305 -32.81 14.75 11.44
CA ASN A 305 -32.71 14.69 12.90
C ASN A 305 -33.72 15.63 13.57
N THR A 306 -33.93 16.83 13.01
CA THR A 306 -34.99 17.75 13.46
C THR A 306 -36.39 17.21 13.20
N ARG A 307 -36.63 16.50 12.07
CA ARG A 307 -37.94 15.83 11.85
C ARG A 307 -38.17 14.69 12.83
N THR A 308 -37.14 13.92 13.19
CA THR A 308 -37.22 12.93 14.28
C THR A 308 -37.58 13.61 15.61
N PHE A 309 -36.93 14.72 15.96
CA PHE A 309 -37.30 15.51 17.14
C PHE A 309 -38.75 16.03 17.10
N LEU A 310 -39.18 16.60 15.98
CA LEU A 310 -40.55 17.08 15.81
C LEU A 310 -41.59 15.95 15.86
N SER A 311 -41.23 14.72 15.50
CA SER A 311 -42.12 13.57 15.64
C SER A 311 -42.43 13.22 17.11
N ALA A 312 -41.62 13.65 18.08
CA ALA A 312 -41.96 13.53 19.50
C ALA A 312 -43.24 14.31 19.84
N PHE A 313 -43.40 15.52 19.28
CA PHE A 313 -44.63 16.32 19.47
C PHE A 313 -45.85 15.62 18.87
N LEU A 314 -45.71 15.03 17.67
CA LEU A 314 -46.77 14.28 17.01
C LEU A 314 -47.18 13.03 17.80
N MET A 315 -46.21 12.26 18.29
CA MET A 315 -46.45 11.04 19.07
C MET A 315 -47.16 11.31 20.40
N VAL A 316 -46.82 12.43 21.07
CA VAL A 316 -47.42 12.82 22.35
C VAL A 316 -48.82 13.43 22.16
N ALA A 317 -49.06 14.19 21.08
CA ALA A 317 -50.37 14.77 20.81
C ALA A 317 -51.41 13.76 20.27
N HIS A 318 -50.99 12.84 19.41
CA HIS A 318 -51.89 11.90 18.72
C HIS A 318 -51.41 10.44 18.76
N PRO A 319 -51.25 9.84 19.96
CA PRO A 319 -50.71 8.48 20.09
C PRO A 319 -51.55 7.43 19.36
N ALA A 320 -52.88 7.59 19.33
CA ALA A 320 -53.81 6.66 18.68
C ALA A 320 -53.81 6.74 17.13
N ALA A 321 -53.27 7.81 16.53
CA ALA A 321 -53.15 7.96 15.08
C ALA A 321 -51.76 7.54 14.57
N VAL A 322 -50.72 7.63 15.41
CA VAL A 322 -49.33 7.32 15.05
C VAL A 322 -48.94 5.88 15.36
N LEU A 323 -49.46 5.29 16.45
CA LEU A 323 -49.07 3.97 16.93
C LEU A 323 -50.09 2.91 16.52
N THR A 324 -49.65 1.89 15.78
CA THR A 324 -50.48 0.75 15.37
C THR A 324 -50.99 -0.08 16.55
N ASN A 325 -50.19 -0.19 17.63
CA ASN A 325 -50.58 -0.80 18.90
C ASN A 325 -50.22 0.11 20.09
N VAL A 326 -51.20 0.86 20.61
CA VAL A 326 -51.02 1.74 21.80
C VAL A 326 -50.56 0.98 23.08
N ASN A 327 -50.78 -0.33 23.13
CA ASN A 327 -50.42 -1.19 24.26
C ASN A 327 -49.12 -2.01 24.06
N GLY A 328 -48.38 -1.79 22.97
CA GLY A 328 -47.12 -2.49 22.73
C GLY A 328 -45.98 -1.94 23.61
N ALA A 329 -45.07 -2.82 24.04
CA ALA A 329 -44.02 -2.46 24.99
C ALA A 329 -42.98 -1.48 24.42
N GLN A 330 -42.72 -1.53 23.11
CA GLN A 330 -41.80 -0.59 22.44
C GLN A 330 -42.50 0.74 22.17
N GLU A 331 -43.78 0.71 21.81
CA GLU A 331 -44.63 1.85 21.59
C GLU A 331 -44.80 2.69 22.87
N GLN A 332 -44.96 2.04 24.03
CA GLN A 332 -45.00 2.70 25.34
C GLN A 332 -43.61 3.21 25.79
N ASP A 333 -42.53 2.49 25.48
CA ASP A 333 -41.16 2.93 25.76
C ASP A 333 -40.79 4.20 24.96
N VAL A 334 -41.16 4.28 23.67
CA VAL A 334 -40.93 5.51 22.88
C VAL A 334 -41.85 6.63 23.33
N LEU A 335 -43.11 6.36 23.64
CA LEU A 335 -44.04 7.39 24.09
C LEU A 335 -43.61 8.01 25.43
N SER A 336 -43.16 7.20 26.40
CA SER A 336 -42.64 7.70 27.69
C SER A 336 -41.36 8.52 27.52
N LYS A 337 -40.41 8.04 26.71
CA LYS A 337 -39.18 8.79 26.38
C LYS A 337 -39.46 10.08 25.60
N ALA A 338 -40.50 10.10 24.76
CA ALA A 338 -40.96 11.31 24.07
C ALA A 338 -41.54 12.33 25.07
N THR A 339 -42.39 11.90 26.02
CA THR A 339 -42.92 12.79 27.05
C THR A 339 -41.81 13.36 27.95
N ASP A 340 -40.83 12.54 28.33
CA ASP A 340 -39.70 12.97 29.15
C ASP A 340 -38.78 13.96 28.42
N LEU A 341 -38.53 13.74 27.13
CA LEU A 341 -37.79 14.68 26.28
C LEU A 341 -38.52 16.03 26.20
N LEU A 342 -39.82 16.04 25.89
CA LEU A 342 -40.58 17.27 25.76
C LEU A 342 -40.67 18.03 27.10
N ALA A 343 -40.87 17.35 28.22
CA ALA A 343 -40.89 17.97 29.54
C ALA A 343 -39.53 18.62 29.92
N ASN A 344 -38.42 17.93 29.63
CA ASN A 344 -37.08 18.49 29.86
C ASN A 344 -36.77 19.66 28.90
N PHE A 345 -37.25 19.59 27.66
CA PHE A 345 -37.12 20.65 26.67
C PHE A 345 -37.93 21.91 27.05
N GLU A 346 -39.15 21.76 27.56
CA GLU A 346 -39.97 22.86 28.08
C GLU A 346 -39.35 23.51 29.33
N ASN A 347 -38.82 22.71 30.27
CA ASN A 347 -38.13 23.18 31.48
C ASN A 347 -36.80 23.89 31.17
N THR A 348 -36.11 23.51 30.09
CA THR A 348 -34.91 24.23 29.63
C THR A 348 -35.28 25.50 28.87
N LEU A 349 -36.26 25.47 27.97
CA LEU A 349 -36.75 26.65 27.24
C LEU A 349 -37.25 27.76 28.18
N SER A 350 -38.09 27.42 29.17
CA SER A 350 -38.65 28.38 30.12
C SER A 350 -37.62 29.07 31.02
N ARG A 351 -36.39 28.54 31.10
CA ARG A 351 -35.28 29.14 31.85
C ARG A 351 -34.33 29.97 30.99
N LEU A 352 -34.39 29.91 29.66
CA LEU A 352 -33.54 30.71 28.77
C LEU A 352 -33.94 32.19 28.86
N ALA A 353 -32.99 33.04 29.25
CA ALA A 353 -33.23 34.46 29.47
C ALA A 353 -31.93 35.28 29.38
N ASP A 354 -32.03 36.61 29.43
CA ASP A 354 -30.87 37.49 29.34
C ASP A 354 -29.83 37.25 30.46
N TRP A 355 -30.26 36.81 31.66
CA TRP A 355 -29.36 36.53 32.79
C TRP A 355 -28.48 35.27 32.60
N ASN A 356 -28.91 34.27 31.83
CA ASN A 356 -28.09 33.09 31.49
C ASN A 356 -27.47 33.14 30.08
N SER A 357 -27.45 34.33 29.47
CA SER A 357 -26.90 34.53 28.12
C SER A 357 -27.53 33.64 27.04
N TRP A 358 -28.82 33.29 27.22
CA TRP A 358 -29.58 32.38 26.36
C TRP A 358 -28.88 31.02 26.17
N SER A 359 -28.30 30.50 27.26
CA SER A 359 -27.67 29.18 27.35
C SER A 359 -28.04 28.46 28.66
N PRO A 360 -28.35 27.15 28.63
CA PRO A 360 -28.71 26.37 29.82
C PRO A 360 -27.48 26.11 30.72
N SER A 361 -27.70 25.65 31.96
CA SER A 361 -26.60 25.17 32.80
C SER A 361 -26.04 23.84 32.27
N ALA A 362 -24.77 23.53 32.56
CA ALA A 362 -24.12 22.30 32.10
C ALA A 362 -24.92 21.03 32.47
N THR A 363 -25.40 20.96 33.72
CA THR A 363 -26.24 19.87 34.22
C THR A 363 -27.58 19.72 33.48
N GLN A 364 -28.20 20.83 33.08
CA GLN A 364 -29.44 20.82 32.29
C GLN A 364 -29.20 20.39 30.85
N LEU A 365 -28.09 20.83 30.25
CA LEU A 365 -27.69 20.41 28.91
C LEU A 365 -27.37 18.91 28.87
N GLU A 366 -26.70 18.39 29.89
CA GLU A 366 -26.43 16.96 30.04
C GLU A 366 -27.72 16.14 30.18
N THR A 367 -28.65 16.55 31.06
CA THR A 367 -29.95 15.88 31.23
C THR A 367 -30.78 15.93 29.93
N LEU A 368 -30.82 17.08 29.26
CA LEU A 368 -31.52 17.23 27.98
C LEU A 368 -30.89 16.36 26.88
N SER A 369 -29.56 16.35 26.77
CA SER A 369 -28.81 15.52 25.83
C SER A 369 -29.03 14.02 26.06
N GLN A 370 -29.07 13.59 27.33
CA GLN A 370 -29.40 12.22 27.69
C GLN A 370 -30.84 11.87 27.29
N SER A 371 -31.83 12.71 27.59
CA SER A 371 -33.22 12.47 27.19
C SER A 371 -33.41 12.44 25.66
N TYR A 372 -32.72 13.32 24.92
CA TYR A 372 -32.72 13.36 23.46
C TYR A 372 -32.10 12.09 22.86
N SER A 373 -30.97 11.64 23.41
CA SER A 373 -30.29 10.40 23.00
C SER A 373 -31.14 9.15 23.32
N SER A 374 -31.79 9.12 24.49
CA SER A 374 -32.71 8.05 24.87
C SER A 374 -33.93 7.97 23.95
N TYR A 375 -34.57 9.10 23.65
CA TYR A 375 -35.71 9.16 22.72
C TYR A 375 -35.30 8.77 21.30
N THR A 376 -34.24 9.37 20.75
CA THR A 376 -33.81 9.10 19.36
C THR A 376 -33.38 7.65 19.16
N SER A 377 -32.72 7.03 20.14
CA SER A 377 -32.40 5.60 20.15
C SER A 377 -33.66 4.72 20.19
N ALA A 378 -34.59 5.00 21.11
CA ALA A 378 -35.85 4.26 21.20
C ALA A 378 -36.72 4.41 19.94
N PHE A 379 -36.81 5.63 19.40
CA PHE A 379 -37.51 5.91 18.14
C PHE A 379 -36.88 5.17 16.95
N ALA A 380 -35.55 5.09 16.88
CA ALA A 380 -34.86 4.33 15.85
C ALA A 380 -35.15 2.82 15.97
N ALA A 381 -35.16 2.27 17.18
CA ALA A 381 -35.50 0.87 17.44
C ALA A 381 -36.96 0.55 17.06
N TRP A 382 -37.91 1.38 17.49
CA TRP A 382 -39.33 1.27 17.11
C TRP A 382 -39.53 1.40 15.60
N ARG A 383 -38.93 2.41 14.95
CA ARG A 383 -39.02 2.59 13.49
C ARG A 383 -38.43 1.41 12.71
N LEU A 384 -37.35 0.81 13.21
CA LEU A 384 -36.76 -0.38 12.60
C LEU A 384 -37.72 -1.58 12.70
N GLN A 385 -38.41 -1.74 13.84
CA GLN A 385 -39.38 -2.81 14.04
C GLN A 385 -40.70 -2.58 13.26
N ASP A 386 -41.24 -1.37 13.25
CA ASP A 386 -42.44 -1.05 12.47
C ASP A 386 -42.19 -1.20 10.96
N SER A 387 -41.03 -0.72 10.48
CA SER A 387 -40.64 -0.91 9.07
C SER A 387 -40.39 -2.38 8.72
N SER A 388 -39.87 -3.20 9.64
CA SER A 388 -39.68 -4.65 9.41
C SER A 388 -41.02 -5.38 9.31
N VAL A 389 -41.96 -5.11 10.22
CA VAL A 389 -43.34 -5.64 10.20
C VAL A 389 -44.07 -5.23 8.91
N LEU A 390 -43.94 -3.96 8.48
CA LEU A 390 -44.52 -3.48 7.23
C LEU A 390 -43.89 -4.18 6.00
N ILE A 391 -42.57 -4.37 5.99
CA ILE A 391 -41.85 -5.11 4.94
C ILE A 391 -42.29 -6.57 4.90
N GLU A 392 -42.43 -7.23 6.05
CA GLU A 392 -42.91 -8.62 6.14
C GLU A 392 -44.36 -8.76 5.65
N GLY A 393 -45.24 -7.82 6.01
CA GLY A 393 -46.62 -7.77 5.49
C GLY A 393 -46.66 -7.57 3.96
N MET A 394 -45.85 -6.67 3.40
CA MET A 394 -45.75 -6.50 1.95
C MET A 394 -45.18 -7.74 1.26
N VAL A 395 -44.16 -8.38 1.83
CA VAL A 395 -43.56 -9.63 1.30
C VAL A 395 -44.57 -10.79 1.37
N ALA A 396 -45.37 -10.89 2.43
CA ALA A 396 -46.47 -11.85 2.52
C ALA A 396 -47.50 -11.65 1.40
N SER A 397 -47.98 -10.42 1.20
CA SER A 397 -48.92 -10.10 0.11
C SER A 397 -48.33 -10.37 -1.28
N PHE A 398 -47.02 -10.16 -1.47
CA PHE A 398 -46.31 -10.49 -2.70
C PHE A 398 -46.27 -12.01 -2.95
N VAL A 399 -46.05 -12.80 -1.90
CA VAL A 399 -46.04 -14.27 -1.97
C VAL A 399 -47.44 -14.83 -2.21
N GLU A 400 -48.49 -14.22 -1.67
CA GLU A 400 -49.89 -14.54 -1.99
C GLU A 400 -50.19 -14.27 -3.46
N LEU A 401 -49.76 -13.12 -3.99
CA LEU A 401 -49.90 -12.79 -5.41
C LEU A 401 -49.07 -13.73 -6.32
N ASP A 402 -47.85 -14.16 -5.95
CA ASP A 402 -47.14 -15.23 -6.69
C ASP A 402 -47.93 -16.55 -6.62
N ALA A 403 -48.48 -16.91 -5.46
CA ALA A 403 -49.25 -18.14 -5.31
C ALA A 403 -50.53 -18.16 -6.18
N ILE A 404 -51.19 -17.02 -6.36
CA ILE A 404 -52.33 -16.82 -7.28
C ILE A 404 -51.84 -16.82 -8.74
N TRP A 405 -50.76 -16.10 -9.04
CA TRP A 405 -50.14 -16.05 -10.37
C TRP A 405 -49.82 -17.46 -10.91
N GLN A 406 -49.22 -18.33 -10.10
CA GLN A 406 -48.93 -19.73 -10.46
C GLN A 406 -50.20 -20.59 -10.71
N THR A 407 -51.40 -20.10 -10.42
CA THR A 407 -52.66 -20.78 -10.77
C THR A 407 -53.35 -20.19 -12.00
N VAL A 408 -53.11 -18.91 -12.30
CA VAL A 408 -53.73 -18.19 -13.43
C VAL A 408 -52.88 -18.30 -14.70
N LYS A 409 -51.54 -18.36 -14.57
CA LYS A 409 -50.58 -18.34 -15.69
C LYS A 409 -50.85 -19.39 -16.78
N ASP A 410 -51.38 -20.55 -16.41
CA ASP A 410 -51.61 -21.66 -17.33
C ASP A 410 -53.07 -21.73 -17.86
N ASP A 411 -53.99 -20.88 -17.38
CA ASP A 411 -55.41 -20.89 -17.78
C ASP A 411 -55.66 -19.87 -18.91
N SER A 412 -55.34 -20.26 -20.14
CA SER A 412 -55.47 -19.43 -21.36
C SER A 412 -56.91 -19.25 -21.87
N ARG A 413 -57.92 -19.58 -21.06
CA ARG A 413 -59.33 -19.68 -21.48
C ARG A 413 -60.14 -18.41 -21.14
N GLY A 414 -59.79 -17.29 -21.77
CA GLY A 414 -60.62 -16.09 -21.84
C GLY A 414 -59.85 -14.78 -21.79
N GLU A 415 -60.34 -13.75 -22.49
CA GLU A 415 -59.71 -12.41 -22.55
C GLU A 415 -59.57 -11.77 -21.16
N VAL A 416 -60.56 -11.96 -20.29
CA VAL A 416 -60.56 -11.48 -18.89
C VAL A 416 -59.40 -12.09 -18.07
N ALA A 417 -58.95 -13.30 -18.41
CA ALA A 417 -57.82 -13.92 -17.72
C ALA A 417 -56.50 -13.20 -18.04
N SER A 418 -56.34 -12.62 -19.25
CA SER A 418 -55.15 -11.83 -19.60
C SER A 418 -55.10 -10.47 -18.88
N ASP A 419 -56.24 -9.80 -18.70
CA ASP A 419 -56.31 -8.54 -17.95
C ASP A 419 -56.05 -8.77 -16.45
N TYR A 420 -56.64 -9.81 -15.88
CA TYR A 420 -56.38 -10.22 -14.49
C TYR A 420 -54.91 -10.62 -14.29
N ALA A 421 -54.32 -11.32 -15.26
CA ALA A 421 -52.91 -11.68 -15.31
C ALA A 421 -51.97 -10.46 -15.45
N GLN A 422 -52.40 -9.38 -16.09
CA GLN A 422 -51.66 -8.13 -16.16
C GLN A 422 -51.76 -7.37 -14.84
N GLY A 423 -52.96 -7.23 -14.26
CA GLY A 423 -53.19 -6.57 -12.98
C GLY A 423 -52.43 -7.21 -11.79
N ILE A 424 -52.28 -8.54 -11.76
CA ILE A 424 -51.42 -9.21 -10.76
C ILE A 424 -49.95 -8.80 -10.93
N ARG A 425 -49.44 -8.77 -12.17
CA ARG A 425 -48.05 -8.39 -12.45
C ARG A 425 -47.78 -6.92 -12.11
N ASP A 426 -48.70 -6.01 -12.43
CA ASP A 426 -48.55 -4.59 -12.13
C ASP A 426 -48.56 -4.33 -10.62
N ASN A 427 -49.41 -5.03 -9.86
CA ASN A 427 -49.40 -5.00 -8.40
C ASN A 427 -48.14 -5.63 -7.79
N GLN A 428 -47.63 -6.73 -8.35
CA GLN A 428 -46.34 -7.31 -7.94
C GLN A 428 -45.17 -6.34 -8.19
N VAL A 429 -45.13 -5.65 -9.34
CA VAL A 429 -44.12 -4.63 -9.65
C VAL A 429 -44.23 -3.45 -8.68
N MET A 430 -45.45 -2.99 -8.36
CA MET A 430 -45.68 -1.93 -7.40
C MET A 430 -45.16 -2.32 -6.00
N LEU A 431 -45.54 -3.49 -5.48
CA LEU A 431 -45.09 -4.00 -4.19
C LEU A 431 -43.57 -4.17 -4.16
N LEU A 432 -42.97 -4.79 -5.18
CA LEU A 432 -41.52 -4.97 -5.29
C LEU A 432 -40.79 -3.62 -5.30
N SER A 433 -41.33 -2.60 -5.97
CA SER A 433 -40.76 -1.24 -5.93
C SER A 433 -40.82 -0.60 -4.53
N ARG A 434 -41.90 -0.83 -3.77
CA ARG A 434 -42.06 -0.32 -2.39
C ARG A 434 -41.15 -1.07 -1.41
N ILE A 435 -41.08 -2.40 -1.50
CA ILE A 435 -40.20 -3.23 -0.67
C ILE A 435 -38.72 -2.86 -0.93
N ARG A 436 -38.30 -2.68 -2.20
CA ARG A 436 -36.93 -2.23 -2.53
C ARG A 436 -36.61 -0.82 -2.02
N LYS A 437 -37.58 0.11 -2.01
CA LYS A 437 -37.42 1.46 -1.44
C LYS A 437 -37.29 1.46 0.08
N LEU A 438 -37.92 0.51 0.79
CA LEU A 438 -37.95 0.46 2.25
C LEU A 438 -36.86 -0.45 2.85
N ALA A 439 -36.52 -1.56 2.20
CA ALA A 439 -35.53 -2.52 2.68
C ALA A 439 -34.13 -2.35 2.05
N GLY A 440 -34.02 -1.59 0.96
CA GLY A 440 -32.86 -1.63 0.05
C GLY A 440 -32.97 -2.77 -0.96
N ALA A 441 -32.34 -2.62 -2.14
CA ALA A 441 -32.50 -3.55 -3.26
C ALA A 441 -32.08 -4.99 -2.93
N ASP A 442 -30.90 -5.17 -2.32
CA ASP A 442 -30.31 -6.50 -2.09
C ASP A 442 -31.04 -7.26 -0.98
N ARG A 443 -31.37 -6.57 0.12
CA ARG A 443 -32.13 -7.16 1.24
C ARG A 443 -33.57 -7.49 0.83
N ALA A 444 -34.23 -6.64 0.05
CA ALA A 444 -35.55 -6.93 -0.52
C ALA A 444 -35.53 -8.22 -1.34
N ASP A 445 -34.58 -8.35 -2.26
CA ASP A 445 -34.45 -9.52 -3.13
C ASP A 445 -34.15 -10.79 -2.34
N VAL A 446 -33.35 -10.72 -1.26
CA VAL A 446 -33.09 -11.87 -0.37
C VAL A 446 -34.34 -12.27 0.41
N LEU A 447 -35.08 -11.32 0.99
CA LEU A 447 -36.32 -11.60 1.73
C LEU A 447 -37.38 -12.22 0.84
N ILE A 448 -37.60 -11.66 -0.36
CA ILE A 448 -38.53 -12.20 -1.36
C ILE A 448 -38.10 -13.60 -1.80
N LYS A 449 -36.82 -13.82 -2.14
CA LYS A 449 -36.30 -15.16 -2.50
C LYS A 449 -36.46 -16.18 -1.37
N LYS A 450 -36.27 -15.77 -0.10
CA LYS A 450 -36.49 -16.63 1.08
C LYS A 450 -37.97 -17.01 1.23
N ALA A 451 -38.86 -16.02 1.22
CA ALA A 451 -40.30 -16.21 1.40
C ALA A 451 -40.94 -17.03 0.26
N ILE A 452 -40.55 -16.78 -1.00
CA ILE A 452 -40.97 -17.60 -2.15
C ILE A 452 -40.48 -19.04 -2.00
N ARG A 453 -39.22 -19.26 -1.61
CA ARG A 453 -38.65 -20.60 -1.41
C ARG A 453 -39.38 -21.35 -0.29
N GLU A 454 -39.76 -20.66 0.77
CA GLU A 454 -40.52 -21.23 1.89
C GLU A 454 -41.97 -21.57 1.49
N SER A 455 -42.66 -20.65 0.81
CA SER A 455 -44.00 -20.90 0.24
C SER A 455 -44.00 -22.10 -0.72
N ARG A 456 -43.00 -22.22 -1.60
CA ARG A 456 -42.84 -23.35 -2.51
C ARG A 456 -42.49 -24.67 -1.81
N LYS A 457 -41.82 -24.63 -0.65
CA LYS A 457 -41.62 -25.81 0.22
C LYS A 457 -42.91 -26.25 0.91
N ARG A 458 -43.81 -25.33 1.26
CA ARG A 458 -45.08 -25.62 1.96
C ARG A 458 -46.19 -26.18 1.03
N LYS A 459 -45.97 -26.27 -0.29
CA LYS A 459 -46.98 -26.70 -1.27
C LYS A 459 -46.65 -28.11 -1.82
N PRO A 460 -47.49 -29.14 -1.61
CA PRO A 460 -47.30 -30.44 -2.26
C PRO A 460 -47.49 -30.31 -3.78
N LYS A 461 -46.68 -31.04 -4.56
CA LYS A 461 -46.70 -30.96 -6.04
C LYS A 461 -48.08 -31.34 -6.61
N ARG A 462 -48.65 -30.48 -7.44
CA ARG A 462 -49.81 -30.80 -8.28
C ARG A 462 -49.42 -31.89 -9.31
N ARG A 463 -50.33 -32.84 -9.55
CA ARG A 463 -50.26 -33.78 -10.71
C ARG A 463 -50.68 -33.04 -11.99
N ASN A 464 -50.13 -33.44 -13.12
CA ASN A 464 -50.45 -32.87 -14.43
C ASN A 464 -51.92 -33.09 -14.83
N ALA A 465 -52.47 -32.18 -15.64
CA ALA A 465 -53.86 -32.21 -16.10
C ALA A 465 -53.98 -32.69 -17.55
N ALA A 466 -54.41 -33.94 -17.71
CA ALA A 466 -54.96 -34.66 -18.87
C ALA A 466 -54.71 -36.15 -18.55
N GLU A 467 -55.68 -37.05 -18.39
CA GLU A 467 -57.04 -37.13 -18.95
C GLU A 467 -58.09 -37.52 -17.87
N VAL A 468 -59.35 -37.80 -18.25
CA VAL A 468 -60.54 -37.67 -17.40
C VAL A 468 -61.20 -39.01 -16.97
N ARG A 469 -61.85 -39.00 -15.79
CA ARG A 469 -62.85 -39.98 -15.23
C ARG A 469 -62.31 -41.21 -14.44
N PRO A 470 -63.12 -41.83 -13.54
CA PRO A 470 -62.69 -41.88 -12.13
C PRO A 470 -62.66 -43.27 -11.46
N ARG A 471 -62.16 -43.26 -10.21
CA ARG A 471 -62.52 -44.11 -9.05
C ARG A 471 -61.71 -45.40 -8.85
N GLY A 472 -61.00 -45.48 -7.71
CA GLY A 472 -60.66 -46.76 -7.06
C GLY A 472 -59.24 -46.91 -6.48
N VAL A 473 -59.12 -46.69 -5.17
CA VAL A 473 -58.28 -47.40 -4.16
C VAL A 473 -56.75 -47.62 -4.38
N GLU A 474 -56.00 -47.33 -3.32
CA GLU A 474 -54.66 -47.82 -2.88
C GLU A 474 -54.36 -49.33 -3.11
N PRO A 475 -53.14 -49.89 -2.89
CA PRO A 475 -51.86 -49.28 -2.43
C PRO A 475 -50.55 -49.75 -3.16
N SER A 476 -49.41 -49.25 -2.67
CA SER A 476 -48.14 -49.97 -2.38
C SER A 476 -47.09 -50.38 -3.46
N GLN A 477 -45.85 -49.91 -3.18
CA GLN A 477 -44.53 -50.60 -3.17
C GLN A 477 -43.46 -50.45 -4.29
N HIS A 478 -42.32 -49.88 -3.83
CA HIS A 478 -40.89 -50.12 -4.13
C HIS A 478 -40.17 -49.73 -5.46
N GLU A 479 -38.93 -49.31 -5.20
CA GLU A 479 -37.76 -48.91 -6.01
C GLU A 479 -37.13 -50.09 -6.84
N PRO A 480 -36.06 -49.93 -7.68
CA PRO A 480 -35.03 -48.87 -7.64
C PRO A 480 -34.37 -48.36 -8.96
N GLU A 481 -33.49 -47.36 -8.76
CA GLU A 481 -32.22 -47.06 -9.46
C GLU A 481 -32.15 -46.87 -11.00
N SER A 482 -31.70 -45.67 -11.43
CA SER A 482 -30.33 -45.46 -11.99
C SER A 482 -30.11 -44.09 -12.65
N GLY A 483 -28.87 -43.56 -12.56
CA GLY A 483 -28.16 -43.16 -13.78
C GLY A 483 -28.11 -41.69 -14.26
N ALA A 484 -27.58 -40.77 -13.44
CA ALA A 484 -26.52 -39.79 -13.78
C ALA A 484 -26.59 -38.78 -14.98
N THR A 485 -25.75 -37.73 -14.84
CA THR A 485 -25.33 -36.69 -15.81
C THR A 485 -26.33 -35.56 -16.15
N GLY A 486 -25.91 -34.29 -16.28
CA GLY A 486 -24.60 -33.69 -15.98
C GLY A 486 -24.33 -32.37 -16.70
N GLY A 487 -23.86 -31.35 -15.97
CA GLY A 487 -23.33 -30.07 -16.49
C GLY A 487 -24.35 -28.93 -16.59
N ALA A 488 -23.95 -27.66 -16.56
CA ALA A 488 -22.70 -27.04 -16.11
C ALA A 488 -22.97 -25.54 -15.85
N ALA A 489 -22.26 -24.90 -14.92
CA ALA A 489 -22.40 -23.46 -14.65
C ALA A 489 -21.04 -22.78 -14.55
N ASP A 490 -20.91 -21.67 -15.27
CA ASP A 490 -19.72 -20.83 -15.37
C ASP A 490 -19.65 -19.88 -14.15
N VAL A 491 -18.44 -19.56 -13.67
CA VAL A 491 -18.24 -18.77 -12.44
C VAL A 491 -17.35 -17.57 -12.70
N ALA A 492 -17.99 -16.40 -12.83
CA ALA A 492 -17.32 -15.12 -12.70
C ALA A 492 -16.97 -14.85 -11.22
N VAL A 493 -15.78 -14.29 -10.98
CA VAL A 493 -15.31 -13.92 -9.64
C VAL A 493 -15.51 -12.43 -9.43
N GLU A 494 -16.56 -12.05 -8.70
CA GLU A 494 -16.68 -10.72 -8.12
C GLU A 494 -16.07 -10.70 -6.71
N LEU A 495 -15.22 -9.71 -6.45
CA LEU A 495 -14.68 -9.43 -5.12
C LEU A 495 -15.67 -8.52 -4.40
N ASN A 496 -16.39 -9.08 -3.42
CA ASN A 496 -17.31 -8.32 -2.58
C ASN A 496 -16.87 -8.51 -1.11
N ASP A 497 -16.18 -7.52 -0.55
CA ASP A 497 -15.87 -7.44 0.88
C ASP A 497 -16.77 -6.38 1.52
N SER A 498 -17.53 -6.79 2.53
CA SER A 498 -18.51 -5.98 3.26
C SER A 498 -18.85 -6.69 4.57
N GLY A 499 -17.86 -6.80 5.46
CA GLY A 499 -17.98 -7.38 6.80
C GLY A 499 -17.50 -6.41 7.89
N ASP A 500 -18.45 -5.91 8.69
CA ASP A 500 -18.33 -5.21 9.98
C ASP A 500 -17.00 -4.52 10.37
N ALA A 501 -17.03 -3.18 10.34
CA ALA A 501 -16.03 -2.32 10.97
C ALA A 501 -16.48 -1.85 12.37
N HIS A 502 -16.72 -2.79 13.31
CA HIS A 502 -16.84 -2.49 14.74
C HIS A 502 -15.54 -2.82 15.48
N ALA A 503 -14.62 -1.86 15.50
CA ALA A 503 -13.35 -1.95 16.23
C ALA A 503 -13.49 -1.38 17.64
N GLU A 504 -14.03 -2.16 18.58
CA GLU A 504 -13.87 -1.91 20.01
C GLU A 504 -12.42 -2.19 20.45
N ARG A 505 -11.92 -1.42 21.43
CA ARG A 505 -10.62 -1.69 22.07
C ARG A 505 -10.70 -2.92 22.97
N HIS A 506 -10.56 -4.12 22.40
CA HIS A 506 -10.35 -5.35 23.17
C HIS A 506 -8.86 -5.63 23.36
N ALA A 507 -8.52 -6.15 24.54
CA ALA A 507 -7.18 -6.68 24.81
C ALA A 507 -6.85 -7.81 23.83
N GLU A 508 -5.59 -7.94 23.43
CA GLU A 508 -5.19 -8.96 22.45
C GLU A 508 -5.51 -10.37 22.96
N ASN A 509 -6.49 -11.02 22.33
CA ASN A 509 -6.78 -12.43 22.61
C ASN A 509 -5.56 -13.27 22.26
N THR A 510 -5.25 -14.26 23.10
CA THR A 510 -4.14 -15.21 22.86
C THR A 510 -4.30 -15.99 21.54
N SER A 511 -5.54 -16.15 21.06
CA SER A 511 -5.87 -16.68 19.73
C SER A 511 -5.37 -15.82 18.57
N ASP A 512 -5.28 -14.50 18.75
CA ASP A 512 -4.92 -13.58 17.67
C ASP A 512 -3.40 -13.36 17.63
N VAL A 513 -2.73 -13.41 18.79
CA VAL A 513 -1.27 -13.53 18.86
C VAL A 513 -0.78 -14.81 18.18
N THR A 514 -1.43 -15.96 18.46
CA THR A 514 -1.07 -17.24 17.81
C THR A 514 -1.38 -17.25 16.31
N LYS A 515 -2.49 -16.66 15.85
CA LYS A 515 -2.74 -16.48 14.39
C LYS A 515 -1.69 -15.59 13.72
N LYS A 516 -1.32 -14.45 14.34
CA LYS A 516 -0.25 -13.56 13.84
C LYS A 516 1.09 -14.30 13.72
N LEU A 517 1.42 -15.20 14.66
CA LEU A 517 2.63 -16.02 14.64
C LEU A 517 2.64 -17.08 13.52
N PHE A 518 1.49 -17.68 13.18
CA PHE A 518 1.40 -18.72 12.14
C PHE A 518 1.02 -18.20 10.74
N THR A 519 0.61 -16.94 10.60
CA THR A 519 0.44 -16.28 9.30
C THR A 519 0.65 -14.76 9.48
N PRO A 520 1.85 -14.23 9.17
CA PRO A 520 2.16 -12.81 9.30
C PRO A 520 1.58 -12.03 8.11
N MET A 521 0.25 -12.03 7.96
CA MET A 521 -0.42 -11.16 7.00
C MET A 521 -0.62 -9.78 7.64
N PRO A 522 0.07 -8.72 7.17
CA PRO A 522 -0.16 -7.36 7.65
C PRO A 522 -1.55 -6.87 7.24
N SER A 523 -2.02 -5.77 7.84
CA SER A 523 -3.31 -5.19 7.48
C SER A 523 -3.34 -4.81 5.99
N ASN A 524 -4.53 -4.85 5.37
CA ASN A 524 -4.71 -4.51 3.96
C ASN A 524 -4.12 -3.13 3.62
N ARG A 525 -4.21 -2.16 4.55
CA ARG A 525 -3.62 -0.82 4.45
C ARG A 525 -2.10 -0.85 4.38
N ILE A 526 -1.45 -1.52 5.34
CA ILE A 526 0.01 -1.69 5.35
C ILE A 526 0.48 -2.41 4.08
N LEU A 527 -0.21 -3.49 3.68
CA LEU A 527 0.12 -4.24 2.47
C LEU A 527 0.03 -3.37 1.20
N THR A 528 -1.04 -2.57 1.04
CA THR A 528 -1.18 -1.67 -0.12
C THR A 528 -0.14 -0.56 -0.13
N HIS A 529 0.22 -0.03 1.04
CA HIS A 529 1.26 1.00 1.20
C HIS A 529 2.65 0.46 0.86
N GLU A 530 3.02 -0.68 1.44
CA GLU A 530 4.30 -1.35 1.15
C GLU A 530 4.41 -1.72 -0.33
N LEU A 531 3.35 -2.22 -0.98
CA LEU A 531 3.36 -2.53 -2.42
C LEU A 531 3.52 -1.29 -3.31
N ALA A 532 2.98 -0.13 -2.90
CA ALA A 532 3.10 1.12 -3.63
C ALA A 532 4.53 1.71 -3.55
N ILE A 533 5.21 1.49 -2.41
CA ILE A 533 6.60 1.89 -2.19
C ILE A 533 7.55 0.86 -2.83
N ASP A 534 7.37 -0.43 -2.57
CA ASP A 534 8.16 -1.52 -3.13
C ASP A 534 7.30 -2.53 -3.90
N LYS A 535 7.46 -2.52 -5.22
CA LYS A 535 6.68 -3.37 -6.13
C LYS A 535 7.02 -4.86 -6.00
N ASP A 536 8.20 -5.16 -5.47
CA ASP A 536 8.67 -6.52 -5.22
C ASP A 536 8.51 -6.89 -3.73
N TYR A 537 7.70 -6.14 -2.96
CA TYR A 537 7.40 -6.43 -1.56
C TYR A 537 6.88 -7.87 -1.39
N ARG A 538 7.47 -8.54 -0.40
CA ARG A 538 7.13 -9.90 0.01
C ARG A 538 7.06 -9.94 1.52
N LEU A 539 6.14 -10.74 2.03
CA LEU A 539 6.12 -11.18 3.41
C LEU A 539 7.39 -12.02 3.64
N ALA A 540 8.39 -11.37 4.23
CA ALA A 540 9.52 -12.02 4.82
C ALA A 540 9.14 -12.47 6.23
N ASP A 541 9.65 -13.62 6.65
CA ASP A 541 9.72 -13.94 8.07
C ASP A 541 10.83 -13.05 8.64
N SER A 542 10.45 -11.99 9.36
CA SER A 542 11.39 -11.10 10.04
C SER A 542 12.32 -11.95 10.92
N THR A 543 13.59 -11.59 11.07
CA THR A 543 14.55 -12.42 11.81
C THR A 543 14.09 -12.73 13.24
N GLU A 544 13.33 -11.81 13.84
CA GLU A 544 12.67 -11.96 15.13
C GLU A 544 11.47 -12.91 15.08
N THR A 545 10.56 -12.79 14.10
CA THR A 545 9.40 -13.70 13.96
C THR A 545 9.85 -15.12 13.59
N ALA A 546 10.88 -15.26 12.77
CA ALA A 546 11.48 -16.55 12.41
C ALA A 546 12.09 -17.25 13.64
N ALA A 547 12.82 -16.51 14.48
CA ALA A 547 13.39 -17.03 15.72
C ALA A 547 12.31 -17.39 16.75
N LEU A 548 11.35 -16.48 17.00
CA LEU A 548 10.19 -16.73 17.87
C LEU A 548 9.38 -17.95 17.42
N ARG A 549 9.19 -18.12 16.10
CA ARG A 549 8.50 -19.26 15.52
C ARG A 549 9.32 -20.54 15.66
N GLU A 550 10.65 -20.50 15.50
CA GLU A 550 11.53 -21.66 15.74
C GLU A 550 11.59 -22.08 17.22
N ASP A 551 11.56 -21.13 18.16
CA ASP A 551 11.50 -21.41 19.60
C ASP A 551 10.12 -21.93 20.03
N LEU A 552 9.02 -21.36 19.52
CA LEU A 552 7.67 -21.90 19.68
C LEU A 552 7.59 -23.33 19.14
N TYR A 553 8.16 -23.57 17.96
CA TYR A 553 8.22 -24.89 17.35
C TYR A 553 9.03 -25.88 18.19
N ARG A 554 10.16 -25.46 18.77
CA ARG A 554 10.96 -26.26 19.72
C ARG A 554 10.16 -26.57 20.99
N SER A 555 9.40 -25.61 21.51
CA SER A 555 8.52 -25.80 22.67
C SER A 555 7.41 -26.82 22.36
N ILE A 556 6.71 -26.68 21.23
CA ILE A 556 5.70 -27.66 20.76
C ILE A 556 6.31 -29.05 20.61
N CYS A 557 7.54 -29.16 20.08
CA CYS A 557 8.26 -30.43 19.96
C CYS A 557 8.50 -31.09 21.32
N SER A 558 8.89 -30.32 22.34
CA SER A 558 9.07 -30.83 23.70
C SER A 558 7.75 -31.23 24.38
N ALA A 559 6.69 -30.44 24.19
CA ALA A 559 5.35 -30.73 24.72
C ALA A 559 4.72 -31.96 24.05
N MET A 560 4.94 -32.15 22.74
CA MET A 560 4.53 -33.35 22.01
C MET A 560 5.27 -34.58 22.53
N ARG A 561 6.60 -34.52 22.72
CA ARG A 561 7.38 -35.63 23.32
C ARG A 561 6.82 -36.03 24.69
N GLN A 562 6.64 -35.07 25.58
CA GLN A 562 6.05 -35.32 26.90
C GLN A 562 4.63 -35.90 26.77
N GLY A 563 3.81 -35.37 25.86
CA GLY A 563 2.48 -35.90 25.57
C GLY A 563 2.47 -37.34 25.05
N PHE A 564 3.50 -37.79 24.34
CA PHE A 564 3.66 -39.19 23.93
C PHE A 564 4.10 -40.08 25.10
N GLU A 565 4.98 -39.59 25.98
CA GLU A 565 5.38 -40.27 27.23
C GLU A 565 4.19 -40.42 28.20
N ASP A 566 3.30 -39.42 28.27
CA ASP A 566 2.05 -39.41 29.06
C ASP A 566 0.87 -40.16 28.40
N GLY A 567 1.08 -40.79 27.23
CA GLY A 567 0.03 -41.56 26.51
C GLY A 567 -1.02 -40.74 25.76
N SER A 568 -0.88 -39.41 25.69
CA SER A 568 -1.78 -38.47 25.01
C SER A 568 -1.42 -38.16 23.55
N GLY A 569 -0.42 -38.83 22.98
CA GLY A 569 0.14 -38.55 21.64
C GLY A 569 -0.86 -38.55 20.47
N GLY A 570 -1.99 -39.26 20.58
CA GLY A 570 -3.06 -39.23 19.58
C GLY A 570 -3.71 -37.85 19.42
N LEU A 571 -3.84 -37.07 20.50
CA LEU A 571 -4.40 -35.71 20.45
C LEU A 571 -3.46 -34.76 19.72
N TRP A 572 -2.15 -34.84 19.99
CA TRP A 572 -1.13 -34.06 19.28
C TRP A 572 -1.07 -34.38 17.79
N THR A 573 -1.22 -35.65 17.42
CA THR A 573 -1.25 -36.11 16.02
C THR A 573 -2.48 -35.57 15.29
N LEU A 574 -3.65 -35.57 15.94
CA LEU A 574 -4.87 -34.97 15.39
C LEU A 574 -4.70 -33.45 15.16
N SER A 575 -4.20 -32.72 16.15
CA SER A 575 -3.95 -31.27 16.04
C SER A 575 -2.94 -30.91 14.95
N ALA A 576 -1.88 -31.71 14.80
CA ALA A 576 -0.90 -31.52 13.74
C ALA A 576 -1.48 -31.83 12.35
N ALA A 577 -2.28 -32.89 12.22
CA ALA A 577 -2.97 -33.23 10.98
C ALA A 577 -3.99 -32.16 10.58
N GLU A 578 -4.72 -31.59 11.54
CA GLU A 578 -5.64 -30.47 11.33
C GLU A 578 -4.90 -29.23 10.81
N ASN A 579 -3.79 -28.83 11.45
CA ASN A 579 -2.98 -27.69 11.03
C ASN A 579 -2.40 -27.86 9.61
N VAL A 580 -1.91 -29.05 9.29
CA VAL A 580 -1.42 -29.40 7.94
C VAL A 580 -2.56 -29.36 6.92
N ARG A 581 -3.69 -30.00 7.22
CA ARG A 581 -4.88 -30.04 6.34
C ARG A 581 -5.38 -28.63 6.03
N GLU A 582 -5.58 -27.79 7.04
CA GLU A 582 -6.09 -26.42 6.90
C GLU A 582 -5.19 -25.57 5.99
N LYS A 583 -3.87 -25.61 6.23
CA LYS A 583 -2.88 -24.86 5.43
C LYS A 583 -2.79 -25.36 3.99
N LEU A 584 -2.77 -26.67 3.77
CA LEU A 584 -2.73 -27.26 2.42
C LEU A 584 -4.02 -26.96 1.62
N LEU A 585 -5.19 -27.05 2.25
CA LEU A 585 -6.46 -26.73 1.59
C LEU A 585 -6.58 -25.23 1.29
N ARG A 586 -6.09 -24.34 2.16
CA ARG A 586 -6.01 -22.88 1.91
C ARG A 586 -5.18 -22.52 0.67
N MET A 587 -4.17 -23.33 0.32
CA MET A 587 -3.36 -23.15 -0.89
C MET A 587 -4.06 -23.63 -2.18
N LEU A 588 -5.20 -24.30 -2.09
CA LEU A 588 -5.85 -24.99 -3.20
C LEU A 588 -7.26 -24.43 -3.47
N LYS A 589 -7.61 -24.31 -4.75
CA LYS A 589 -8.97 -23.95 -5.15
C LYS A 589 -9.93 -25.12 -4.87
N PRO A 590 -11.11 -24.88 -4.25
CA PRO A 590 -12.15 -25.88 -4.11
C PRO A 590 -12.52 -26.48 -5.47
N GLY A 591 -12.63 -27.81 -5.54
CA GLY A 591 -12.93 -28.54 -6.78
C GLY A 591 -11.70 -29.01 -7.60
N ASN A 592 -10.47 -28.67 -7.19
CA ASN A 592 -9.27 -29.33 -7.75
C ASN A 592 -9.18 -30.78 -7.27
N SER A 593 -8.69 -31.70 -8.10
CA SER A 593 -8.51 -33.11 -7.74
C SER A 593 -7.56 -33.29 -6.56
N MET A 594 -6.52 -32.45 -6.42
CA MET A 594 -5.65 -32.45 -5.24
C MET A 594 -6.33 -31.94 -3.97
N HIS A 595 -7.27 -30.99 -4.07
CA HIS A 595 -8.06 -30.53 -2.91
C HIS A 595 -8.97 -31.66 -2.40
N THR A 596 -9.56 -32.42 -3.33
CA THR A 596 -10.39 -33.58 -3.01
C THR A 596 -9.53 -34.67 -2.35
N LEU A 597 -8.42 -35.06 -2.98
CA LEU A 597 -7.48 -36.06 -2.45
C LEU A 597 -7.01 -35.72 -1.02
N ILE A 598 -6.59 -34.48 -0.76
CA ILE A 598 -6.11 -34.05 0.55
C ILE A 598 -7.25 -34.03 1.59
N SER A 599 -8.47 -33.67 1.19
CA SER A 599 -9.62 -33.71 2.12
C SER A 599 -10.11 -35.13 2.41
N GLU A 600 -9.90 -36.10 1.52
CA GLU A 600 -10.28 -37.50 1.70
C GLU A 600 -9.23 -38.28 2.51
N THR A 601 -7.93 -38.04 2.27
CA THR A 601 -6.86 -38.74 3.01
C THR A 601 -6.58 -38.14 4.39
N LEU A 602 -6.70 -36.82 4.54
CA LEU A 602 -6.59 -36.12 5.83
C LEU A 602 -7.99 -35.84 6.41
N ASP A 603 -8.83 -36.86 6.50
CA ASP A 603 -10.09 -36.77 7.25
C ASP A 603 -9.85 -36.84 8.76
N LEU A 604 -10.28 -35.80 9.48
CA LEU A 604 -10.08 -35.65 10.92
C LEU A 604 -10.86 -36.69 11.73
N GLU A 605 -12.04 -37.12 11.25
CA GLU A 605 -12.79 -38.18 11.94
C GLU A 605 -12.08 -39.52 11.84
N ASN A 606 -11.63 -39.90 10.64
CA ASN A 606 -10.89 -41.14 10.43
C ASN A 606 -9.55 -41.15 11.21
N ILE A 607 -8.79 -40.05 11.18
CA ILE A 607 -7.55 -39.91 11.96
C ILE A 607 -7.84 -40.04 13.47
N SER A 608 -8.85 -39.33 13.98
CA SER A 608 -9.25 -39.42 15.40
C SER A 608 -9.59 -40.85 15.82
N ARG A 609 -10.38 -41.59 15.01
CA ARG A 609 -10.71 -43.00 15.26
C ARG A 609 -9.48 -43.92 15.21
N GLN A 610 -8.57 -43.71 14.25
CA GLN A 610 -7.33 -44.49 14.14
C GLN A 610 -6.36 -44.22 15.30
N CYS A 611 -6.28 -42.98 15.78
CA CYS A 611 -5.50 -42.61 16.96
C CYS A 611 -6.10 -43.21 18.24
N GLN A 612 -7.42 -43.17 18.42
CA GLN A 612 -8.10 -43.80 19.57
C GLN A 612 -7.91 -45.33 19.58
N ALA A 613 -7.86 -45.97 18.41
CA ALA A 613 -7.60 -47.41 18.29
C ALA A 613 -6.10 -47.77 18.38
N GLY A 614 -5.19 -46.80 18.31
CA GLY A 614 -3.73 -47.04 18.26
C GLY A 614 -3.21 -47.60 16.94
N ILE A 615 -3.99 -47.51 15.84
CA ILE A 615 -3.70 -48.15 14.54
C ILE A 615 -3.13 -47.12 13.52
N PHE A 616 -3.05 -45.84 13.87
CA PHE A 616 -2.61 -44.78 12.95
C PHE A 616 -1.17 -44.99 12.42
N SER A 617 -1.01 -45.06 11.09
CA SER A 617 0.28 -45.27 10.44
C SER A 617 0.97 -43.95 10.08
N TYR A 618 1.89 -43.53 10.94
CA TYR A 618 2.76 -42.37 10.68
C TYR A 618 3.62 -42.54 9.41
N GLN A 619 4.04 -43.77 9.08
CA GLN A 619 4.80 -44.05 7.87
C GLN A 619 3.98 -43.75 6.61
N GLY A 620 2.71 -44.18 6.57
CA GLY A 620 1.80 -43.88 5.46
C GLY A 620 1.50 -42.38 5.34
N PHE A 621 1.37 -41.68 6.47
CA PHE A 621 1.24 -40.21 6.47
C PHE A 621 2.49 -39.52 5.89
N PHE A 622 3.70 -39.92 6.29
CA PHE A 622 4.93 -39.32 5.76
C PHE A 622 5.16 -39.64 4.28
N GLU A 623 4.80 -40.84 3.81
CA GLU A 623 4.83 -41.18 2.39
C GLU A 623 3.82 -40.36 1.57
N PHE A 624 2.61 -40.15 2.09
CA PHE A 624 1.62 -39.26 1.48
C PHE A 624 2.16 -37.83 1.39
N MET A 625 2.72 -37.29 2.48
CA MET A 625 3.29 -35.93 2.50
C MET A 625 4.49 -35.79 1.55
N ALA A 626 5.37 -36.80 1.46
CA ALA A 626 6.48 -36.84 0.49
C ALA A 626 5.99 -36.81 -0.97
N ASN A 627 4.77 -37.30 -1.25
CA ASN A 627 4.16 -37.28 -2.59
C ASN A 627 3.34 -36.01 -2.90
N VAL A 628 2.95 -35.24 -1.88
CA VAL A 628 2.11 -34.04 -2.01
C VAL A 628 2.93 -32.76 -1.96
N LEU A 629 3.87 -32.63 -1.01
CA LEU A 629 4.68 -31.41 -0.85
C LEU A 629 5.43 -30.98 -2.14
N PRO A 630 6.07 -31.89 -2.91
CA PRO A 630 6.76 -31.51 -4.15
C PRO A 630 5.84 -31.06 -5.30
N LYS A 631 4.51 -31.25 -5.18
CA LYS A 631 3.53 -30.82 -6.18
C LYS A 631 2.92 -29.44 -5.88
N LEU A 632 3.21 -28.91 -4.69
CA LEU A 632 2.69 -27.63 -4.19
C LEU A 632 3.79 -26.57 -4.01
N CYS A 633 5.05 -26.94 -4.20
CA CYS A 633 6.18 -26.03 -4.05
C CYS A 633 6.45 -25.17 -5.29
N ALA A 634 7.05 -24.00 -5.05
CA ALA A 634 7.54 -23.12 -6.10
C ALA A 634 8.92 -23.60 -6.60
N PRO A 635 9.26 -23.43 -7.90
CA PRO A 635 10.46 -24.03 -8.52
C PRO A 635 11.82 -23.73 -7.88
N PHE A 636 11.89 -22.71 -7.00
CA PHE A 636 13.11 -22.35 -6.28
C PHE A 636 13.31 -23.14 -4.97
N ARG A 637 12.24 -23.75 -4.41
CA ARG A 637 12.30 -24.61 -3.21
C ARG A 637 12.23 -26.11 -3.51
N ASP A 638 12.06 -26.50 -4.78
CA ASP A 638 12.00 -27.91 -5.20
C ASP A 638 13.15 -28.75 -4.64
N GLN A 639 14.36 -28.19 -4.51
CA GLN A 639 15.53 -28.88 -3.97
C GLN A 639 15.40 -29.17 -2.47
N ASP A 640 14.94 -28.19 -1.69
CA ASP A 640 14.76 -28.31 -0.23
C ASP A 640 13.62 -29.29 0.09
N ILE A 641 12.52 -29.20 -0.66
CA ILE A 641 11.35 -30.08 -0.50
C ILE A 641 11.65 -31.51 -1.00
N ALA A 642 12.46 -31.69 -2.04
CA ALA A 642 12.91 -33.02 -2.47
C ALA A 642 13.86 -33.68 -1.47
N ALA A 643 14.75 -32.91 -0.84
CA ALA A 643 15.59 -33.40 0.26
C ALA A 643 14.71 -33.86 1.44
N LEU A 644 13.75 -33.03 1.85
CA LEU A 644 12.78 -33.38 2.90
C LEU A 644 11.96 -34.64 2.53
N ALA A 645 11.41 -34.73 1.32
CA ALA A 645 10.65 -35.90 0.87
C ALA A 645 11.48 -37.20 0.95
N THR A 646 12.78 -37.11 0.63
CA THR A 646 13.72 -38.24 0.75
C THR A 646 13.95 -38.62 2.22
N GLU A 647 14.13 -37.65 3.13
CA GLU A 647 14.27 -37.90 4.58
C GLU A 647 13.00 -38.49 5.21
N LEU A 648 11.81 -38.06 4.75
CA LEU A 648 10.53 -38.59 5.21
C LEU A 648 10.39 -40.08 4.86
N GLN A 649 10.80 -40.48 3.65
CA GLN A 649 10.77 -41.87 3.18
C GLN A 649 11.82 -42.79 3.83
N GLN A 650 12.92 -42.26 4.37
CA GLN A 650 13.94 -43.07 5.05
C GLN A 650 13.37 -43.73 6.32
N THR A 651 13.29 -45.06 6.35
CA THR A 651 12.79 -45.81 7.51
C THR A 651 13.95 -46.19 8.42
N GLY A 652 13.94 -45.73 9.67
CA GLY A 652 14.94 -46.10 10.68
C GLY A 652 14.58 -47.43 11.33
N SER A 653 14.82 -48.55 10.65
CA SER A 653 14.47 -49.91 11.11
C SER A 653 15.31 -50.41 12.29
N ASP A 654 16.43 -49.74 12.59
CA ASP A 654 17.52 -50.29 13.42
C ASP A 654 17.68 -49.54 14.76
N LEU A 655 16.73 -48.67 15.13
CA LEU A 655 16.76 -47.80 16.32
C LEU A 655 15.80 -48.29 17.42
N GLY A 656 16.06 -47.94 18.69
CA GLY A 656 15.21 -48.32 19.81
C GLY A 656 13.86 -47.59 19.85
N GLU A 657 12.85 -48.14 20.53
CA GLU A 657 11.46 -47.62 20.53
C GLU A 657 11.37 -46.12 20.88
N ALA A 658 12.08 -45.66 21.92
CA ALA A 658 12.11 -44.25 22.31
C ALA A 658 12.79 -43.34 21.26
N GLU A 659 13.75 -43.87 20.51
CA GLU A 659 14.51 -43.18 19.48
C GLU A 659 13.72 -43.11 18.15
N GLN A 660 12.89 -44.12 17.88
CA GLN A 660 11.90 -44.09 16.78
C GLN A 660 10.82 -43.02 17.02
N ILE A 661 10.32 -42.87 18.25
CA ILE A 661 9.36 -41.82 18.61
C ILE A 661 9.97 -40.43 18.39
N ASP A 662 11.22 -40.22 18.82
CA ASP A 662 11.92 -38.95 18.58
C ASP A 662 12.13 -38.67 17.08
N ALA A 663 12.58 -39.68 16.31
CA ALA A 663 12.74 -39.54 14.87
C ALA A 663 11.41 -39.21 14.16
N MET A 664 10.28 -39.77 14.61
CA MET A 664 8.94 -39.48 14.13
C MET A 664 8.50 -38.03 14.45
N ILE A 665 8.69 -37.58 15.70
CA ILE A 665 8.39 -36.20 16.11
C ILE A 665 9.21 -35.20 15.28
N ASN A 666 10.52 -35.44 15.13
CA ASN A 666 11.40 -34.62 14.30
C ASN A 666 11.02 -34.61 12.81
N LYS A 667 10.43 -35.68 12.28
CA LYS A 667 9.88 -35.70 10.91
C LYS A 667 8.60 -34.87 10.79
N LEU A 668 7.65 -35.03 11.72
CA LEU A 668 6.41 -34.26 11.74
C LEU A 668 6.69 -32.75 11.87
N PHE A 669 7.67 -32.40 12.71
CA PHE A 669 8.19 -31.05 12.84
C PHE A 669 8.67 -30.45 11.52
N LYS A 670 9.51 -31.20 10.76
CA LYS A 670 10.00 -30.75 9.45
C LYS A 670 8.85 -30.59 8.45
N VAL A 671 7.82 -31.45 8.50
CA VAL A 671 6.59 -31.30 7.70
C VAL A 671 5.85 -30.01 8.04
N LEU A 672 5.58 -29.72 9.32
CA LEU A 672 4.91 -28.50 9.76
C LEU A 672 5.67 -27.24 9.30
N ARG A 673 6.99 -27.20 9.51
CA ARG A 673 7.87 -26.11 9.04
C ARG A 673 7.82 -25.94 7.53
N ALA A 674 7.78 -27.03 6.76
CA ALA A 674 7.68 -26.98 5.30
C ALA A 674 6.31 -26.46 4.83
N VAL A 675 5.21 -26.90 5.44
CA VAL A 675 3.85 -26.43 5.12
C VAL A 675 3.70 -24.93 5.43
N ASP A 676 4.30 -24.42 6.51
CA ASP A 676 4.41 -22.98 6.78
C ASP A 676 5.11 -22.21 5.66
N LEU A 677 6.30 -22.68 5.25
CA LEU A 677 7.10 -22.05 4.19
C LEU A 677 6.34 -22.04 2.86
N LEU A 678 5.62 -23.11 2.54
CA LEU A 678 4.78 -23.21 1.35
C LEU A 678 3.54 -22.32 1.44
N SER A 679 2.94 -22.17 2.61
CA SER A 679 1.84 -21.22 2.85
C SER A 679 2.33 -19.77 2.67
N LEU A 680 3.53 -19.44 3.13
CA LEU A 680 4.16 -18.13 2.93
C LEU A 680 4.54 -17.88 1.47
N ASP A 681 4.98 -18.90 0.73
CA ASP A 681 5.20 -18.80 -0.71
C ASP A 681 3.90 -18.54 -1.47
N TYR A 682 2.83 -19.24 -1.09
CA TYR A 682 1.51 -19.09 -1.72
C TYR A 682 0.89 -17.71 -1.43
N THR A 683 0.96 -17.20 -0.21
CA THR A 683 0.50 -15.84 0.10
C THR A 683 1.32 -14.80 -0.65
N ASN A 684 2.65 -14.95 -0.73
CA ASN A 684 3.50 -14.09 -1.55
C ASN A 684 3.15 -14.16 -3.05
N PHE A 685 2.87 -15.35 -3.59
CA PHE A 685 2.40 -15.52 -4.98
C PHE A 685 1.06 -14.81 -5.21
N MET A 686 0.11 -14.95 -4.29
CA MET A 686 -1.19 -14.27 -4.35
C MET A 686 -1.03 -12.74 -4.28
N ILE A 687 -0.15 -12.25 -3.41
CA ILE A 687 0.22 -10.82 -3.33
C ILE A 687 0.81 -10.34 -4.65
N MET A 688 1.79 -11.04 -5.23
CA MET A 688 2.40 -10.67 -6.52
C MET A 688 1.38 -10.67 -7.68
N ASN A 689 0.40 -11.58 -7.66
CA ASN A 689 -0.68 -11.61 -8.65
C ASN A 689 -1.69 -10.46 -8.47
N ALA A 690 -1.96 -10.04 -7.24
CA ALA A 690 -2.85 -8.91 -6.92
C ALA A 690 -2.17 -7.53 -7.04
N ALA A 691 -0.84 -7.47 -6.90
CA ALA A 691 -0.06 -6.23 -6.82
C ALA A 691 -0.36 -5.20 -7.93
N PRO A 692 -0.55 -5.56 -9.23
CA PRO A 692 -0.85 -4.56 -10.26
C PRO A 692 -2.16 -3.79 -10.03
N MET A 693 -3.18 -4.44 -9.44
CA MET A 693 -4.44 -3.79 -9.06
C MET A 693 -4.27 -3.00 -7.77
N LEU A 694 -3.65 -3.60 -6.75
CA LEU A 694 -3.44 -2.96 -5.44
C LEU A 694 -2.61 -1.67 -5.56
N ILE A 695 -1.53 -1.67 -6.34
CA ILE A 695 -0.69 -0.48 -6.58
C ILE A 695 -1.47 0.63 -7.29
N LYS A 696 -2.40 0.30 -8.19
CA LYS A 696 -3.21 1.28 -8.92
C LYS A 696 -4.23 1.97 -8.00
N GLU A 697 -4.75 1.27 -7.00
CA GLU A 697 -5.75 1.79 -6.07
C GLU A 697 -5.18 2.29 -4.75
N ALA A 698 -3.89 2.01 -4.44
CA ALA A 698 -3.25 2.29 -3.15
C ALA A 698 -3.49 3.72 -2.62
N ALA A 699 -3.16 4.75 -3.40
CA ALA A 699 -3.36 6.15 -2.98
C ALA A 699 -4.84 6.50 -2.72
N GLY A 700 -5.76 5.92 -3.48
CA GLY A 700 -7.21 6.10 -3.30
C GLY A 700 -7.80 5.27 -2.16
N TYR A 701 -7.17 4.15 -1.80
CA TYR A 701 -7.50 3.36 -0.61
C TYR A 701 -7.00 4.07 0.65
N GLU A 702 -5.72 4.46 0.68
CA GLU A 702 -5.10 5.16 1.80
C GLU A 702 -5.81 6.47 2.13
N ARG A 703 -6.11 7.30 1.11
CA ARG A 703 -6.89 8.53 1.30
C ARG A 703 -8.24 8.29 1.97
N ARG A 704 -8.99 7.25 1.56
CA ARG A 704 -10.30 6.90 2.15
C ARG A 704 -10.16 6.39 3.59
N ALA A 705 -9.17 5.54 3.85
CA ALA A 705 -8.89 5.01 5.18
C ALA A 705 -8.48 6.13 6.16
N PHE A 706 -7.57 7.01 5.73
CA PHE A 706 -7.12 8.17 6.50
C PHE A 706 -8.25 9.17 6.77
N GLU A 707 -9.08 9.48 5.76
CA GLU A 707 -10.24 10.36 5.93
C GLU A 707 -11.29 9.73 6.87
N GLN A 708 -11.50 8.41 6.81
CA GLN A 708 -12.37 7.70 7.74
C GLN A 708 -11.84 7.73 9.18
N ASP A 709 -10.53 7.53 9.39
CA ASP A 709 -9.92 7.60 10.73
C ASP A 709 -9.93 9.03 11.30
N LEU A 710 -9.78 10.06 10.45
CA LEU A 710 -9.92 11.47 10.83
C LEU A 710 -11.37 11.82 11.22
N ARG A 711 -12.37 11.38 10.43
CA ARG A 711 -13.81 11.54 10.76
C ARG A 711 -14.20 10.81 12.05
N ASN A 712 -13.58 9.67 12.33
CA ASN A 712 -13.78 8.89 13.54
C ASN A 712 -12.99 9.44 14.76
N GLY A 713 -12.19 10.50 14.60
CA GLY A 713 -11.38 11.07 15.68
C GLY A 713 -10.26 10.15 16.20
N LYS A 714 -9.86 9.13 15.43
CA LYS A 714 -8.73 8.25 15.81
C LYS A 714 -7.37 8.90 15.56
N ILE A 715 -7.33 9.83 14.60
CA ILE A 715 -6.14 10.53 14.14
C ILE A 715 -6.44 12.03 14.20
N ASP A 716 -5.51 12.82 14.72
CA ASP A 716 -5.51 14.29 14.66
C ASP A 716 -4.47 14.76 13.62
N LEU A 717 -4.47 16.03 13.24
CA LEU A 717 -3.50 16.64 12.32
C LEU A 717 -2.49 17.55 13.02
N SER A 718 -2.46 17.55 14.36
CA SER A 718 -1.64 18.49 15.14
C SER A 718 -0.14 18.25 14.99
N ASN A 719 0.34 17.01 14.85
CA ASN A 719 1.77 16.74 14.67
C ASN A 719 2.21 17.00 13.23
N THR A 720 1.41 16.62 12.24
CA THR A 720 1.62 16.98 10.82
C THR A 720 1.70 18.49 10.65
N ARG A 721 0.80 19.25 11.28
CA ARG A 721 0.83 20.72 11.29
C ARG A 721 2.09 21.28 11.96
N ARG A 722 2.48 20.76 13.12
CA ARG A 722 3.69 21.18 13.85
C ARG A 722 4.96 20.91 13.03
N TRP A 723 5.07 19.73 12.43
CA TRP A 723 6.16 19.32 11.56
C TRP A 723 6.24 20.18 10.29
N TRP A 724 5.10 20.44 9.65
CA TRP A 724 5.02 21.30 8.46
C TRP A 724 5.54 22.71 8.77
N LYS A 725 4.98 23.34 9.82
CA LYS A 725 5.39 24.69 10.24
C LYS A 725 6.88 24.74 10.61
N THR A 726 7.37 23.78 11.38
CA THR A 726 8.80 23.68 11.74
C THR A 726 9.69 23.56 10.49
N SER A 727 9.24 22.83 9.46
CA SER A 727 9.95 22.67 8.19
C SER A 727 9.95 23.94 7.34
N LEU A 728 8.84 24.70 7.37
CA LEU A 728 8.70 26.00 6.71
C LEU A 728 9.56 27.07 7.41
N ASP A 729 9.49 27.17 8.74
CA ASP A 729 10.28 28.10 9.56
C ASP A 729 11.78 27.88 9.35
N GLN A 730 12.22 26.63 9.27
CA GLN A 730 13.62 26.29 8.98
C GLN A 730 14.04 26.70 7.56
N LEU A 731 13.19 26.49 6.54
CA LEU A 731 13.47 26.96 5.17
C LEU A 731 13.48 28.49 5.06
N ASN A 732 12.58 29.17 5.77
CA ASN A 732 12.54 30.62 5.84
C ASN A 732 13.82 31.15 6.50
N ALA A 733 14.23 30.63 7.66
CA ALA A 733 15.49 31.01 8.30
C ALA A 733 16.74 30.67 7.46
N GLU A 734 16.66 29.64 6.61
CA GLU A 734 17.69 29.33 5.62
C GLU A 734 17.70 30.27 4.40
N ALA A 735 16.55 30.80 3.99
CA ALA A 735 16.44 31.82 2.94
C ALA A 735 16.93 33.19 3.46
N ASP A 736 16.55 33.56 4.68
CA ASP A 736 16.91 34.83 5.33
C ASP A 736 18.41 34.93 5.62
N ARG A 737 19.10 33.79 5.73
CA ARG A 737 20.58 33.72 5.78
C ARG A 737 21.26 33.86 4.42
N ARG A 738 20.54 33.67 3.31
CA ARG A 738 21.07 33.77 1.95
C ARG A 738 20.84 35.15 1.34
N ASP A 739 19.70 35.78 1.64
CA ASP A 739 19.36 37.15 1.23
C ASP A 739 19.02 38.05 2.44
N PRO A 740 20.00 38.76 3.02
CA PRO A 740 19.77 39.70 4.12
C PRO A 740 19.10 41.02 3.68
N GLU A 741 18.97 41.29 2.38
CA GLU A 741 18.37 42.53 1.84
C GLU A 741 16.83 42.50 1.74
N GLY A 742 16.17 41.43 2.21
CA GLY A 742 14.71 41.42 2.44
C GLY A 742 13.80 41.34 1.20
N LEU A 743 14.36 41.32 -0.02
CA LEU A 743 13.63 41.19 -1.29
C LEU A 743 13.13 39.74 -1.54
N ARG A 744 12.20 39.26 -0.69
CA ARG A 744 11.59 37.91 -0.79
C ARG A 744 10.69 37.77 -2.04
N LEU A 745 11.27 37.49 -3.21
CA LEU A 745 10.49 37.27 -4.45
C LEU A 745 9.98 35.82 -4.68
N ASP A 746 10.54 34.79 -4.04
CA ASP A 746 10.14 33.37 -4.25
C ASP A 746 9.84 32.66 -2.91
N ARG A 747 8.54 32.60 -2.53
CA ARG A 747 8.09 31.84 -1.34
C ARG A 747 8.36 30.33 -1.57
N PRO A 748 8.89 29.58 -0.59
CA PRO A 748 9.21 28.17 -0.79
C PRO A 748 7.95 27.36 -1.16
N LYS A 749 7.93 26.81 -2.37
CA LYS A 749 6.85 25.96 -2.89
C LYS A 749 6.59 24.78 -1.95
N SER A 750 5.33 24.38 -1.76
CA SER A 750 4.89 23.27 -0.89
C SER A 750 5.74 21.99 -1.06
N ASN A 751 6.03 21.61 -2.30
CA ASN A 751 6.91 20.49 -2.64
C ASN A 751 8.34 20.59 -2.08
N LYS A 752 8.91 21.79 -1.96
CA LYS A 752 10.23 22.03 -1.34
C LYS A 752 10.13 21.96 0.20
N VAL A 753 9.06 22.49 0.79
CA VAL A 753 8.78 22.41 2.24
C VAL A 753 8.65 20.96 2.68
N TYR A 754 7.84 20.18 1.95
CA TYR A 754 7.69 18.75 2.15
C TYR A 754 9.02 17.99 2.02
N ALA A 755 9.76 18.20 0.93
CA ALA A 755 11.05 17.52 0.71
C ALA A 755 12.07 17.87 1.81
N HIS A 756 12.03 19.10 2.35
CA HIS A 756 12.85 19.49 3.49
C HIS A 756 12.42 18.79 4.78
N GLY A 757 11.12 18.78 5.10
CA GLY A 757 10.58 18.11 6.28
C GLY A 757 10.84 16.60 6.28
N LEU A 758 10.73 15.95 5.12
CA LEU A 758 10.98 14.51 4.93
C LEU A 758 12.45 14.15 5.17
N VAL A 759 13.37 14.92 4.57
CA VAL A 759 14.82 14.78 4.81
C VAL A 759 15.18 15.11 6.25
N SER A 760 14.45 16.04 6.88
CA SER A 760 14.66 16.35 8.29
C SER A 760 14.24 15.20 9.18
N LEU A 761 13.07 14.62 8.97
CA LEU A 761 12.56 13.46 9.73
C LEU A 761 13.49 12.23 9.60
N ALA A 762 13.93 11.94 8.37
CA ALA A 762 14.82 10.80 8.08
C ALA A 762 16.24 10.90 8.69
N LEU A 763 16.67 12.10 9.08
CA LEU A 763 18.04 12.40 9.52
C LEU A 763 18.08 13.13 10.86
N ASP A 764 16.97 13.29 11.56
CA ASP A 764 16.98 14.05 12.81
C ASP A 764 17.77 13.29 13.89
N GLN A 765 18.60 14.03 14.62
CA GLN A 765 19.47 13.48 15.66
C GLN A 765 18.76 13.37 17.01
N THR A 766 17.55 13.90 17.14
CA THR A 766 16.72 13.79 18.35
C THR A 766 16.55 12.31 18.75
N PRO A 767 16.74 11.96 20.04
CA PRO A 767 16.66 10.58 20.51
C PRO A 767 15.23 10.06 20.47
N GLN A 768 15.05 8.82 20.04
CA GLN A 768 13.74 8.21 19.76
C GLN A 768 12.84 8.06 21.01
N THR A 769 13.38 8.14 22.22
CA THR A 769 12.61 8.09 23.48
C THR A 769 11.91 9.41 23.85
N LEU A 770 12.10 10.49 23.09
CA LEU A 770 11.24 11.68 23.14
C LEU A 770 10.19 11.70 22.02
N LEU A 771 10.12 10.63 21.22
CA LEU A 771 9.27 10.46 20.04
C LEU A 771 8.20 9.36 20.24
N GLU A 772 8.00 8.90 21.47
CA GLU A 772 6.85 8.06 21.83
C GLU A 772 5.55 8.87 21.60
N ASP A 773 4.73 8.37 20.67
CA ASP A 773 3.38 8.78 20.25
C ASP A 773 3.07 10.25 19.87
N HIS A 774 3.93 11.25 20.13
CA HIS A 774 3.50 12.67 20.12
C HIS A 774 4.28 13.63 19.20
N GLN A 775 5.08 13.13 18.25
CA GLN A 775 5.87 13.98 17.33
C GLN A 775 5.98 13.49 15.88
N TRP A 776 5.59 12.24 15.55
CA TRP A 776 5.57 11.78 14.16
C TRP A 776 4.39 12.41 13.40
N PRO A 777 4.57 12.87 12.15
CA PRO A 777 3.46 13.29 11.30
C PRO A 777 2.51 12.12 11.08
N GLU A 778 1.22 12.31 11.33
CA GLU A 778 0.22 11.25 11.28
C GLU A 778 0.04 10.68 9.86
N THR A 779 0.36 11.46 8.83
CA THR A 779 0.46 11.01 7.43
C THR A 779 1.56 9.98 7.19
N LEU A 780 2.69 10.09 7.90
CA LEU A 780 3.89 9.26 7.74
C LEU A 780 4.00 8.13 8.79
N HIS A 781 2.92 7.87 9.54
CA HIS A 781 2.91 6.87 10.62
C HIS A 781 3.24 5.45 10.15
N LEU A 782 2.88 5.08 8.91
CA LEU A 782 3.20 3.76 8.34
C LEU A 782 4.69 3.57 8.02
N ASP A 783 5.47 4.66 7.87
CA ASP A 783 6.88 4.62 7.46
C ASP A 783 7.89 4.77 8.62
N VAL A 784 7.43 4.79 9.88
CA VAL A 784 8.27 5.02 11.08
C VAL A 784 9.48 4.06 11.14
N GLU A 785 9.25 2.76 10.93
CA GLU A 785 10.33 1.75 10.91
C GLU A 785 11.31 2.01 9.75
N ARG A 786 10.79 2.37 8.57
CA ARG A 786 11.60 2.70 7.38
C ARG A 786 12.48 3.92 7.62
N PHE A 787 11.96 4.96 8.26
CA PHE A 787 12.75 6.13 8.66
C PHE A 787 13.80 5.79 9.72
N SER A 788 13.49 4.90 10.67
CA SER A 788 14.48 4.39 11.64
C SER A 788 15.62 3.65 10.93
N ALA A 789 15.31 2.76 9.98
CA ALA A 789 16.31 2.07 9.16
C ALA A 789 17.15 3.03 8.30
N LEU A 790 16.54 4.07 7.70
CA LEU A 790 17.25 5.11 6.96
C LEU A 790 18.18 5.93 7.86
N LYS A 791 17.76 6.27 9.08
CA LYS A 791 18.60 6.95 10.09
C LYS A 791 19.82 6.09 10.44
N GLN A 792 19.64 4.79 10.69
CA GLN A 792 20.75 3.86 10.92
C GLN A 792 21.70 3.78 9.71
N GLN A 793 21.18 3.73 8.49
CA GLN A 793 21.99 3.76 7.26
C GLN A 793 22.79 5.07 7.12
N ALA A 794 22.19 6.21 7.45
CA ALA A 794 22.85 7.53 7.44
C ALA A 794 24.00 7.61 8.46
N VAL A 795 23.79 7.09 9.67
CA VAL A 795 24.81 6.97 10.72
C VAL A 795 25.95 6.07 10.25
N ARG A 796 25.65 4.85 9.77
CA ARG A 796 26.63 3.90 9.20
C ARG A 796 27.46 4.55 8.07
N ALA A 797 26.81 5.19 7.10
CA ALA A 797 27.48 5.86 6.00
C ALA A 797 28.41 6.98 6.48
N THR A 798 27.96 7.77 7.46
CA THR A 798 28.75 8.88 8.03
C THR A 798 29.97 8.38 8.81
N VAL A 799 29.81 7.31 9.61
CA VAL A 799 30.90 6.71 10.39
C VAL A 799 31.96 6.09 9.46
N ILE A 800 31.55 5.28 8.48
CA ILE A 800 32.47 4.71 7.49
C ILE A 800 33.18 5.83 6.72
N GLY A 801 32.45 6.85 6.28
CA GLY A 801 33.02 8.03 5.63
C GLY A 801 34.06 8.75 6.47
N ALA A 802 33.78 8.98 7.75
CA ALA A 802 34.70 9.63 8.69
C ALA A 802 35.98 8.81 8.89
N ILE A 803 35.85 7.49 9.09
CA ILE A 803 36.99 6.58 9.29
C ILE A 803 37.88 6.53 8.05
N LEU A 804 37.29 6.42 6.86
CA LEU A 804 38.05 6.41 5.61
C LEU A 804 38.72 7.76 5.35
N LEU A 805 38.06 8.87 5.69
CA LEU A 805 38.63 10.21 5.54
C LEU A 805 39.80 10.46 6.52
N THR A 806 39.66 10.09 7.80
CA THR A 806 40.76 10.22 8.78
C THR A 806 41.93 9.31 8.43
N ALA A 807 41.68 8.06 8.05
CA ALA A 807 42.73 7.12 7.64
C ALA A 807 43.48 7.59 6.37
N LYS A 808 42.78 8.07 5.34
CA LYS A 808 43.42 8.63 4.13
C LYS A 808 44.28 9.85 4.45
N ASN A 809 43.77 10.78 5.26
CA ASN A 809 44.49 11.98 5.68
C ASN A 809 45.76 11.65 6.52
N LEU A 810 45.65 10.76 7.50
CA LEU A 810 46.76 10.37 8.37
C LEU A 810 47.87 9.62 7.62
N LEU A 811 47.52 8.83 6.61
CA LEU A 811 48.48 8.08 5.80
C LEU A 811 49.11 8.89 4.66
N LYS A 812 48.70 10.17 4.47
CA LYS A 812 49.14 11.06 3.38
C LYS A 812 49.03 10.43 1.98
N ARG A 813 48.09 9.51 1.78
CA ARG A 813 47.84 8.86 0.50
C ARG A 813 46.91 9.73 -0.34
N ASP A 814 46.93 9.55 -1.66
CA ASP A 814 46.03 10.25 -2.56
C ASP A 814 44.58 10.10 -2.08
N VAL A 815 43.96 11.23 -1.71
CA VAL A 815 42.54 11.29 -1.30
C VAL A 815 41.62 10.72 -2.40
N ARG A 816 42.08 10.78 -3.65
CA ARG A 816 41.45 10.24 -4.87
C ARG A 816 41.51 8.71 -5.00
N ALA A 817 42.33 8.01 -4.21
CA ALA A 817 42.42 6.55 -4.26
C ALA A 817 41.12 5.92 -3.74
N GLN A 818 40.49 5.04 -4.55
CA GLN A 818 39.20 4.43 -4.22
C GLN A 818 39.37 3.25 -3.25
N TRP A 819 38.74 3.33 -2.08
CA TRP A 819 38.78 2.34 -1.01
C TRP A 819 37.47 1.52 -0.91
N LYS A 820 36.69 1.45 -2.00
CA LYS A 820 35.42 0.71 -2.12
C LYS A 820 35.39 -0.68 -1.48
N GLN A 821 36.46 -1.47 -1.61
CA GLN A 821 36.52 -2.80 -0.99
C GLN A 821 36.53 -2.74 0.55
N GLN A 822 37.21 -1.75 1.14
CA GLN A 822 37.22 -1.56 2.58
C GLN A 822 35.90 -0.97 3.07
N ALA A 823 35.35 0.00 2.33
CA ALA A 823 34.01 0.55 2.60
C ALA A 823 32.94 -0.57 2.60
N GLY A 824 32.95 -1.47 1.61
CA GLY A 824 32.02 -2.59 1.53
C GLY A 824 32.20 -3.63 2.65
N ARG A 825 33.45 -3.94 3.04
CA ARG A 825 33.72 -4.83 4.19
C ARG A 825 33.26 -4.22 5.52
N MET A 826 33.53 -2.94 5.74
CA MET A 826 33.05 -2.20 6.92
C MET A 826 31.53 -2.07 6.94
N TRP A 827 30.89 -1.87 5.78
CA TRP A 827 29.43 -1.86 5.66
C TRP A 827 28.81 -3.21 6.02
N ALA A 828 29.35 -4.32 5.49
CA ALA A 828 28.88 -5.67 5.81
C ALA A 828 29.02 -5.98 7.31
N LEU A 829 30.14 -5.61 7.93
CA LEU A 829 30.37 -5.73 9.37
C LEU A 829 29.35 -4.93 10.19
N LEU A 830 29.11 -3.65 9.84
CA LEU A 830 28.15 -2.80 10.53
C LEU A 830 26.68 -3.17 10.27
N CYS A 831 26.39 -3.99 9.26
CA CYS A 831 25.07 -4.59 9.06
C CYS A 831 24.83 -5.82 9.95
N GLN A 832 25.90 -6.49 10.41
CA GLN A 832 25.83 -7.70 11.24
C GLN A 832 26.00 -7.39 12.74
N GLU A 833 26.84 -6.42 13.09
CA GLU A 833 27.11 -6.02 14.47
C GLU A 833 26.61 -4.59 14.73
N PRO A 834 25.86 -4.34 15.83
CA PRO A 834 25.47 -3.00 16.24
C PRO A 834 26.69 -2.20 16.73
N PHE A 835 26.52 -0.87 16.86
CA PHE A 835 27.53 -0.02 17.50
C PHE A 835 27.56 -0.27 19.01
N VAL A 836 28.34 -1.25 19.45
CA VAL A 836 28.53 -1.56 20.88
C VAL A 836 29.37 -0.47 21.54
N SER A 837 28.95 -0.05 22.74
CA SER A 837 29.77 0.70 23.69
C SER A 837 30.28 -0.27 24.76
N ASP A 838 31.57 -0.21 25.10
CA ASP A 838 32.25 -1.21 25.95
C ASP A 838 31.78 -1.25 27.42
N SER A 839 30.74 -0.50 27.79
CA SER A 839 30.31 -0.28 29.17
C SER A 839 29.59 -1.45 29.85
N ASN A 840 29.22 -2.51 29.12
CA ASN A 840 28.54 -3.68 29.70
C ASN A 840 29.44 -4.89 29.98
N ASN A 841 30.71 -4.88 29.56
CA ASN A 841 31.64 -6.02 29.72
C ASN A 841 32.56 -5.90 30.95
N SER A 842 32.23 -5.07 31.94
CA SER A 842 33.09 -4.79 33.09
C SER A 842 32.68 -5.48 34.41
N ASN A 843 31.81 -6.50 34.38
CA ASN A 843 31.55 -7.38 35.53
C ASN A 843 31.31 -8.83 35.07
N ASP A 844 31.88 -9.77 35.82
CA ASP A 844 31.64 -11.23 35.80
C ASP A 844 31.87 -12.01 34.49
N THR A 845 33.15 -12.17 34.11
CA THR A 845 33.72 -13.52 33.91
C THR A 845 35.25 -13.51 33.87
N VAL A 846 35.90 -13.98 34.94
CA VAL A 846 37.34 -14.25 34.94
C VAL A 846 37.59 -15.60 34.24
N GLY A 847 37.95 -15.59 32.95
CA GLY A 847 38.44 -16.79 32.28
C GLY A 847 38.11 -17.02 30.80
N ALA A 848 37.58 -16.03 30.06
CA ALA A 848 37.36 -16.15 28.61
C ALA A 848 38.26 -15.20 27.81
N ASP A 849 38.70 -15.61 26.62
CA ASP A 849 39.54 -14.80 25.74
C ASP A 849 38.87 -13.45 25.39
N PRO A 850 39.63 -12.34 25.28
CA PRO A 850 39.07 -11.04 24.95
C PRO A 850 38.54 -11.04 23.51
N THR A 851 37.22 -11.20 23.36
CA THR A 851 36.54 -11.09 22.07
C THR A 851 36.76 -9.67 21.52
N PRO A 852 37.31 -9.51 20.30
CA PRO A 852 37.65 -8.19 19.77
C PRO A 852 36.38 -7.33 19.58
N SER A 853 36.44 -6.06 19.96
CA SER A 853 35.30 -5.14 19.80
C SER A 853 34.98 -4.94 18.30
N THR A 854 33.75 -4.51 18.01
CA THR A 854 33.34 -4.16 16.63
C THR A 854 34.22 -3.04 16.04
N ALA A 855 34.73 -2.14 16.90
CA ALA A 855 35.72 -1.13 16.53
C ALA A 855 37.09 -1.74 16.17
N ASP A 856 37.58 -2.73 16.93
CA ASP A 856 38.83 -3.43 16.64
C ASP A 856 38.75 -4.26 15.36
N LYS A 857 37.59 -4.91 15.10
CA LYS A 857 37.34 -5.62 13.84
C LYS A 857 37.34 -4.65 12.64
N ALA A 858 36.69 -3.49 12.79
CA ALA A 858 36.71 -2.44 11.77
C ALA A 858 38.13 -1.87 11.54
N PHE A 859 38.91 -1.73 12.60
CA PHE A 859 40.31 -1.35 12.53
C PHE A 859 41.17 -2.42 11.84
N ALA A 860 40.96 -3.72 12.13
CA ALA A 860 41.68 -4.83 11.50
C ALA A 860 41.43 -4.93 9.98
N ILE A 861 40.24 -4.55 9.50
CA ILE A 861 39.97 -4.42 8.04
C ILE A 861 40.91 -3.38 7.41
N LEU A 862 41.20 -2.28 8.10
CA LEU A 862 42.11 -1.24 7.59
C LEU A 862 43.58 -1.64 7.70
N GLU A 863 43.98 -2.32 8.78
CA GLU A 863 45.36 -2.83 8.97
C GLU A 863 45.71 -3.92 7.95
N THR A 864 44.85 -4.92 7.76
CA THR A 864 45.09 -5.99 6.78
C THR A 864 45.16 -5.48 5.33
N ALA A 865 44.56 -4.33 5.05
CA ALA A 865 44.59 -3.68 3.75
C ALA A 865 45.79 -2.72 3.56
N ASN A 866 46.39 -2.23 4.65
CA ASN A 866 47.31 -1.10 4.61
C ASN A 866 48.43 -1.21 5.64
N ASN A 867 49.69 -1.24 5.18
CA ASN A 867 50.83 -1.02 6.07
C ASN A 867 50.75 0.39 6.69
N MET A 868 50.74 0.46 8.03
CA MET A 868 50.68 1.71 8.82
C MET A 868 51.82 1.75 9.86
N PRO A 869 52.44 2.92 10.10
CA PRO A 869 53.40 3.08 11.21
C PRO A 869 52.73 2.86 12.58
N PRO A 870 53.45 2.39 13.61
CA PRO A 870 52.86 2.03 14.91
C PRO A 870 52.20 3.22 15.63
N ALA A 871 52.75 4.43 15.50
CA ALA A 871 52.13 5.64 16.05
C ALA A 871 50.80 5.98 15.35
N THR A 872 50.74 5.84 14.02
CA THR A 872 49.51 6.02 13.23
C THR A 872 48.49 4.94 13.54
N LYS A 873 48.94 3.69 13.81
CA LYS A 873 48.10 2.56 14.20
C LYS A 873 47.21 2.91 15.40
N LEU A 874 47.85 3.34 16.50
CA LEU A 874 47.17 3.73 17.74
C LEU A 874 46.27 4.96 17.56
N GLN A 875 46.68 5.95 16.76
CA GLN A 875 45.84 7.12 16.46
C GLN A 875 44.56 6.73 15.71
N VAL A 876 44.67 5.90 14.66
CA VAL A 876 43.52 5.45 13.88
C VAL A 876 42.59 4.61 14.76
N GLN A 877 43.10 3.64 15.52
CA GLN A 877 42.30 2.83 16.45
C GLN A 877 41.53 3.70 17.46
N ASN A 878 42.20 4.63 18.14
CA ASN A 878 41.56 5.55 19.09
C ASN A 878 40.49 6.45 18.44
N THR A 879 40.66 6.88 17.18
CA THR A 879 39.61 7.63 16.47
C THR A 879 38.42 6.76 16.08
N ILE A 880 38.65 5.50 15.70
CA ILE A 880 37.58 4.55 15.37
C ILE A 880 36.75 4.26 16.62
N SER A 881 37.36 3.90 17.75
CA SER A 881 36.62 3.66 19.00
C SER A 881 35.80 4.88 19.44
N ARG A 882 36.34 6.11 19.28
CA ARG A 882 35.57 7.34 19.54
C ARG A 882 34.38 7.51 18.60
N PHE A 883 34.56 7.28 17.30
CA PHE A 883 33.47 7.39 16.33
C PHE A 883 32.38 6.33 16.57
N PHE A 884 32.78 5.11 16.93
CA PHE A 884 31.87 4.02 17.30
C PHE A 884 31.10 4.34 18.57
N ALA A 885 31.74 4.88 19.61
CA ALA A 885 31.06 5.32 20.84
C ALA A 885 30.02 6.43 20.58
N GLN A 886 30.35 7.42 19.74
CA GLN A 886 29.37 8.46 19.36
C GLN A 886 28.25 7.92 18.46
N ALA A 887 28.54 6.95 17.60
CA ALA A 887 27.53 6.28 16.79
C ALA A 887 26.59 5.41 17.64
N ALA A 888 27.12 4.73 18.67
CA ALA A 888 26.34 4.02 19.68
C ALA A 888 25.34 4.98 20.33
N SER A 889 25.81 6.10 20.92
CA SER A 889 24.93 7.11 21.53
C SER A 889 23.93 7.79 20.57
N ALA A 890 24.19 7.78 19.27
CA ALA A 890 23.28 8.29 18.24
C ALA A 890 22.30 7.24 17.68
N SER A 891 22.49 5.95 18.03
CA SER A 891 21.70 4.81 17.54
C SER A 891 20.99 4.02 18.64
N SER A 892 21.42 4.12 19.90
CA SER A 892 20.78 3.51 21.04
C SER A 892 19.62 4.35 21.59
N SER A 893 18.46 3.74 21.77
CA SER A 893 17.46 4.18 22.75
C SER A 893 18.02 3.98 24.17
N PRO A 894 17.94 4.97 25.07
CA PRO A 894 18.32 4.77 26.47
C PRO A 894 17.39 3.74 27.15
N PRO A 895 17.89 2.94 28.11
CA PRO A 895 17.08 1.95 28.82
C PRO A 895 15.98 2.64 29.64
N SER A 896 14.78 2.04 29.62
CA SER A 896 13.52 2.55 30.20
C SER A 896 13.44 2.49 31.73
N SER A 897 14.57 2.52 32.42
CA SER A 897 14.69 2.19 33.86
C SER A 897 15.58 3.16 34.66
N SER A 898 15.47 4.47 34.41
CA SER A 898 15.91 5.48 35.39
C SER A 898 14.89 6.61 35.53
N ASN A 899 14.31 6.72 36.72
CA ASN A 899 13.14 7.57 37.02
C ASN A 899 13.55 9.01 37.38
N ASN A 900 14.52 9.57 36.65
CA ASN A 900 15.13 10.87 36.95
C ASN A 900 14.54 11.98 36.09
N ILE A 901 13.84 12.91 36.75
CA ILE A 901 13.35 14.16 36.17
C ILE A 901 14.56 14.95 35.61
N PRO A 902 14.58 15.29 34.31
CA PRO A 902 15.69 16.03 33.73
C PRO A 902 15.67 17.48 34.21
N SER A 903 16.74 17.91 34.89
CA SER A 903 16.97 19.32 35.16
C SER A 903 17.32 20.07 33.86
N ASN A 904 16.94 21.34 33.82
CA ASN A 904 16.99 22.18 32.64
C ASN A 904 18.43 22.35 32.11
N GLY A 905 18.77 21.78 30.95
CA GLY A 905 20.04 22.05 30.24
C GLY A 905 20.86 20.87 29.70
N THR A 906 20.41 19.62 29.80
CA THR A 906 21.18 18.48 29.25
C THR A 906 21.21 18.49 27.71
N PRO A 907 22.39 18.46 27.05
CA PRO A 907 22.47 18.52 25.60
C PRO A 907 21.97 17.23 24.93
N THR A 908 21.07 17.39 23.96
CA THR A 908 20.58 16.31 23.08
C THR A 908 21.73 15.52 22.45
N PRO A 909 21.65 14.18 22.31
CA PRO A 909 22.67 13.38 21.64
C PRO A 909 22.81 13.78 20.17
N ARG A 910 23.88 14.53 19.89
CA ARG A 910 24.29 14.96 18.55
C ARG A 910 25.73 14.53 18.35
N PHE A 911 26.18 14.35 17.10
CA PHE A 911 27.60 14.11 16.84
C PHE A 911 28.43 15.28 17.41
N THR A 912 29.22 14.99 18.44
CA THR A 912 30.09 15.97 19.10
C THR A 912 31.44 16.10 18.40
N ASP A 913 31.90 15.05 17.70
CA ASP A 913 33.08 15.14 16.86
C ASP A 913 32.82 16.01 15.60
N PRO A 914 33.70 16.99 15.29
CA PRO A 914 33.50 17.89 14.17
C PRO A 914 33.52 17.18 12.80
N VAL A 915 34.24 16.08 12.64
CA VAL A 915 34.33 15.33 11.38
C VAL A 915 33.00 14.64 11.10
N LEU A 916 32.45 13.93 12.09
CA LEU A 916 31.13 13.28 12.00
C LEU A 916 30.02 14.32 11.77
N LYS A 917 30.03 15.43 12.53
CA LYS A 917 29.03 16.50 12.40
C LYS A 917 29.02 17.13 11.00
N VAL A 918 30.20 17.46 10.45
CA VAL A 918 30.30 18.07 9.11
C VAL A 918 29.92 17.07 8.01
N LEU A 919 30.36 15.80 8.11
CA LEU A 919 29.97 14.78 7.13
C LEU A 919 28.47 14.48 7.14
N PHE A 920 27.85 14.37 8.33
CA PHE A 920 26.41 14.16 8.46
C PHE A 920 25.61 15.34 7.88
N HIS A 921 26.02 16.57 8.17
CA HIS A 921 25.38 17.76 7.61
C HIS A 921 25.53 17.82 6.08
N ARG A 922 26.71 17.50 5.53
CA ARG A 922 26.93 17.41 4.07
C ARG A 922 26.08 16.30 3.43
N LEU A 923 25.93 15.15 4.08
CA LEU A 923 25.04 14.07 3.63
C LEU A 923 23.58 14.56 3.59
N ARG A 924 23.09 15.22 4.65
CA ARG A 924 21.76 15.86 4.66
C ARG A 924 21.58 16.83 3.50
N THR A 925 22.53 17.73 3.27
CA THR A 925 22.47 18.71 2.18
C THR A 925 22.47 18.05 0.81
N HIS A 926 23.23 16.97 0.61
CA HIS A 926 23.21 16.20 -0.65
C HIS A 926 21.85 15.51 -0.87
N LEU A 927 21.30 14.86 0.16
CA LEU A 927 19.97 14.22 0.11
C LEU A 927 18.87 15.25 -0.18
N LEU A 928 18.90 16.40 0.49
CA LEU A 928 17.98 17.52 0.25
C LEU A 928 18.09 18.07 -1.17
N SER A 929 19.31 18.28 -1.69
CA SER A 929 19.53 18.76 -3.06
C SER A 929 18.97 17.77 -4.11
N ARG A 930 19.12 16.47 -3.86
CA ARG A 930 18.55 15.42 -4.71
C ARG A 930 17.02 15.37 -4.67
N LEU A 931 16.41 15.49 -3.49
CA LEU A 931 14.95 15.37 -3.30
C LEU A 931 14.19 16.67 -3.61
N SER A 932 14.81 17.84 -3.49
CA SER A 932 14.21 19.13 -3.83
C SER A 932 14.25 19.46 -5.33
N ALA A 933 14.95 18.67 -6.15
CA ALA A 933 14.95 18.78 -7.60
C ALA A 933 13.54 18.45 -8.16
N THR A 934 12.84 19.47 -8.67
CA THR A 934 11.44 19.32 -9.10
C THR A 934 11.31 19.01 -10.59
N THR A 935 12.10 19.67 -11.43
CA THR A 935 12.07 19.46 -12.87
C THR A 935 12.84 18.20 -13.27
N SER A 936 12.47 17.59 -14.40
CA SER A 936 13.23 16.48 -14.98
C SER A 936 14.68 16.87 -15.31
N ALA A 937 14.90 18.10 -15.80
CA ALA A 937 16.22 18.63 -16.10
C ALA A 937 17.07 18.91 -14.84
N GLU A 938 16.47 19.28 -13.70
CA GLU A 938 17.18 19.33 -12.41
C GLU A 938 17.53 17.93 -11.91
N ARG A 939 16.58 16.99 -11.94
CA ARG A 939 16.82 15.60 -11.48
C ARG A 939 17.93 14.92 -12.27
N VAL A 940 17.96 15.08 -13.60
CA VAL A 940 19.05 14.55 -14.45
C VAL A 940 20.39 15.21 -14.10
N ARG A 941 20.46 16.54 -13.95
CA ARG A 941 21.71 17.24 -13.57
C ARG A 941 22.21 16.84 -12.18
N ALA A 942 21.31 16.78 -11.20
CA ALA A 942 21.62 16.38 -9.83
C ALA A 942 22.03 14.90 -9.74
N ALA A 943 21.49 14.03 -10.59
CA ALA A 943 21.94 12.65 -10.73
C ALA A 943 23.34 12.55 -11.39
N SER A 944 23.58 13.29 -12.49
CA SER A 944 24.88 13.25 -13.19
C SER A 944 26.04 13.79 -12.34
N SER A 945 25.79 14.82 -11.53
CA SER A 945 26.79 15.40 -10.62
C SER A 945 26.90 14.69 -9.27
N ALA A 946 26.00 13.74 -8.96
CA ALA A 946 25.92 13.12 -7.63
C ALA A 946 27.22 12.45 -7.19
N ASN A 947 27.86 11.68 -8.07
CA ASN A 947 29.08 10.95 -7.72
C ASN A 947 30.29 11.89 -7.53
N GLU A 948 30.34 13.01 -8.26
CA GLU A 948 31.34 14.06 -8.07
C GLU A 948 31.12 14.80 -6.74
N ASN A 949 29.88 15.23 -6.46
CA ASN A 949 29.50 15.87 -5.21
C ASN A 949 29.74 14.97 -3.99
N LEU A 950 29.39 13.69 -4.05
CA LEU A 950 29.70 12.74 -2.97
C LEU A 950 31.20 12.51 -2.80
N THR A 951 31.97 12.52 -3.88
CA THR A 951 33.44 12.42 -3.81
C THR A 951 34.05 13.67 -3.16
N SER A 952 33.56 14.88 -3.48
CA SER A 952 34.03 16.12 -2.85
C SER A 952 33.63 16.24 -1.36
N ILE A 953 32.49 15.64 -0.97
CA ILE A 953 32.04 15.55 0.42
C ILE A 953 32.91 14.58 1.24
N GLY A 954 33.48 13.53 0.62
CA GLY A 954 34.22 12.45 1.28
C GLY A 954 33.46 11.11 1.37
N LEU A 955 32.31 11.00 0.72
CA LEU A 955 31.41 9.83 0.74
C LEU A 955 31.35 9.07 -0.61
N GLY A 956 32.26 9.37 -1.56
CA GLY A 956 32.26 8.77 -2.91
C GLY A 956 32.42 7.25 -2.96
N GLU A 957 32.94 6.61 -1.91
CA GLU A 957 33.03 5.15 -1.78
C GLU A 957 31.67 4.50 -1.49
N LEU A 958 30.73 5.26 -0.93
CA LEU A 958 29.42 4.83 -0.45
C LEU A 958 28.28 5.29 -1.37
N SER A 959 28.60 5.73 -2.59
CA SER A 959 27.62 6.35 -3.49
C SER A 959 26.45 5.45 -3.87
N GLN A 960 26.64 4.12 -3.89
CA GLN A 960 25.55 3.15 -4.06
C GLN A 960 24.57 3.14 -2.88
N HIS A 961 25.07 3.17 -1.63
CA HIS A 961 24.21 3.20 -0.44
C HIS A 961 23.48 4.54 -0.31
N VAL A 962 24.15 5.65 -0.58
CA VAL A 962 23.51 6.98 -0.57
C VAL A 962 22.49 7.13 -1.70
N ALA A 963 22.74 6.53 -2.87
CA ALA A 963 21.74 6.47 -3.94
C ALA A 963 20.50 5.67 -3.50
N ALA A 964 20.68 4.48 -2.92
CA ALA A 964 19.56 3.68 -2.40
C ALA A 964 18.72 4.44 -1.35
N MET A 965 19.35 5.23 -0.47
CA MET A 965 18.64 6.10 0.47
C MET A 965 17.80 7.18 -0.23
N VAL A 966 18.33 7.82 -1.29
CA VAL A 966 17.56 8.77 -2.11
C VAL A 966 16.38 8.08 -2.78
N ASP A 967 16.61 6.89 -3.36
CA ASP A 967 15.59 6.15 -4.10
C ASP A 967 14.46 5.65 -3.18
N VAL A 968 14.75 5.30 -1.92
CA VAL A 968 13.71 5.03 -0.91
C VAL A 968 12.93 6.30 -0.57
N LEU A 969 13.61 7.42 -0.30
CA LEU A 969 12.96 8.69 0.04
C LEU A 969 12.13 9.27 -1.13
N GLU A 970 12.55 9.10 -2.38
CA GLU A 970 11.75 9.52 -3.56
C GLU A 970 10.50 8.62 -3.74
N ARG A 971 10.59 7.32 -3.41
CA ARG A 971 9.43 6.40 -3.42
C ARG A 971 8.42 6.75 -2.33
N VAL A 972 8.86 6.92 -1.07
CA VAL A 972 8.01 7.35 0.05
C VAL A 972 7.36 8.70 -0.28
N ARG A 973 8.15 9.71 -0.69
CA ARG A 973 7.65 11.03 -1.09
C ARG A 973 6.54 10.94 -2.13
N ARG A 974 6.69 10.09 -3.16
CA ARG A 974 5.68 9.96 -4.21
C ARG A 974 4.38 9.39 -3.66
N VAL A 975 4.44 8.28 -2.93
CA VAL A 975 3.26 7.57 -2.42
C VAL A 975 2.50 8.43 -1.40
N ASP A 976 3.20 9.02 -0.44
CA ASP A 976 2.59 9.91 0.56
C ASP A 976 2.02 11.20 -0.07
N TRP A 977 2.69 11.79 -1.08
CA TRP A 977 2.15 12.95 -1.78
C TRP A 977 0.91 12.61 -2.64
N GLU A 978 0.87 11.42 -3.25
CA GLU A 978 -0.29 10.94 -4.01
C GLU A 978 -1.50 10.62 -3.09
N ALA A 979 -1.27 10.15 -1.86
CA ALA A 979 -2.31 9.84 -0.88
C ALA A 979 -2.77 11.06 -0.06
N HIS A 980 -1.83 11.81 0.52
CA HIS A 980 -2.06 12.87 1.52
C HIS A 980 -1.80 14.30 0.99
N GLY A 981 -1.50 14.48 -0.30
CA GLY A 981 -1.22 15.80 -0.90
C GLY A 981 -2.27 16.88 -0.58
N PHE A 982 -3.55 16.49 -0.50
CA PHE A 982 -4.67 17.38 -0.14
C PHE A 982 -4.55 17.96 1.28
N VAL A 983 -3.93 17.23 2.22
CA VAL A 983 -3.67 17.70 3.59
C VAL A 983 -2.61 18.81 3.58
N TYR A 984 -1.51 18.59 2.85
CA TYR A 984 -0.43 19.58 2.73
C TYR A 984 -0.87 20.84 1.97
N GLU A 985 -1.69 20.69 0.92
CA GLU A 985 -2.29 21.82 0.21
C GLU A 985 -3.27 22.61 1.10
N GLY A 986 -4.07 21.92 1.91
CA GLY A 986 -4.93 22.54 2.92
C GLY A 986 -4.16 23.33 3.97
N LEU A 987 -3.07 22.77 4.52
CA LEU A 987 -2.20 23.44 5.48
C LEU A 987 -1.58 24.73 4.90
N VAL A 988 -1.16 24.73 3.63
CA VAL A 988 -0.67 25.93 2.94
C VAL A 988 -1.77 26.99 2.78
N GLY A 989 -3.00 26.57 2.45
CA GLY A 989 -4.15 27.47 2.34
C GLY A 989 -4.51 28.15 3.67
N GLU A 990 -4.47 27.41 4.77
CA GLU A 990 -4.71 27.95 6.12
C GLU A 990 -3.60 28.90 6.62
N GLU A 991 -2.35 28.68 6.22
CA GLU A 991 -1.26 29.63 6.51
C GLU A 991 -1.43 30.92 5.71
N MET A 992 -1.80 30.84 4.42
CA MET A 992 -2.13 32.03 3.62
C MET A 992 -3.34 32.80 4.19
N GLY A 993 -4.36 32.10 4.68
CA GLY A 993 -5.54 32.69 5.32
C GLY A 993 -5.34 33.20 6.76
N ARG A 994 -4.12 33.13 7.30
CA ARG A 994 -3.74 33.75 8.59
C ARG A 994 -2.79 34.94 8.44
N GLU A 995 -2.15 35.10 7.28
CA GLU A 995 -1.20 36.19 7.00
C GLU A 995 -1.85 37.37 6.26
N GLY A 996 -3.09 37.22 5.80
CA GLY A 996 -3.94 38.27 5.22
C GLY A 996 -5.23 38.47 6.00
#